data_AF-A0A3Q9V2W0-F1
#
_entry.id   AF-A0A3Q9V2W0-F1
#
_cell.length_a   1.000
_cell.length_b   1.000
_cell.length_c   1.000
_cell.angle_alpha   90.00
_cell.angle_beta   90.00
_cell.angle_gamma   90.00
#
_symmetry.space_group_name_H-M   'P 1'
#
loop_
_entity.id
_entity.type
_entity.pdbx_description
1 polymer ?
#
loop_
_entity_poly.entity_id
_entity_poly.type
_entity_poly.pdbx_seq_one_letter_code
_entity_poly.pdbx_strand_id
1 'polypeptide(L)'
;MDKTKKILLLTSLSITALPLITISCNNEKDNKTTEYEKKYIDIKSELAKNKYKKDIFQKPVEKLNKFLNGITQKQLDKNDPQEIKLLDIKYKEFLKEIEKIIQDQKNQAKKALEDYINELEVKLQTSELRDDQKTDLTKALNTAKNVLNDQSSTKENFELAKNTLQNSYEAILAKPDPQIELKNQAKKALEDYISELEVKLQTSELRDDQKKDLTKALNTAKNVLNDQSSTKENFEWAKNTLQNSYEAILAKPDPQIKLKNQAKKALEDYISELEVKLQTSELRDDQKTDLTSALNTAKNVLNDQSSTKENFELAKNTLQNSYEAILAKPDPNTPQQENSIKWGHWNVLNFTGDDSKQADKTKRIALLAFLEKFDVLGLTEVDRSEGVQKLVDLLNLYGASNKYSFVVSQKLKGDKFKANSAEHVAIIYNKLKVTPVPFDNGNIGYSYTQTFADDFGDSAAQYARPPYGVKFKYNLKPEKKMTFVFAHFDGPGVKKSAGEESYKGMGSFEYRESKQLVNVLDYFDSIDGIQSNIYFGGDTNIKLGKQSTAFAAMKNKYISLFEDKEENKTSLGREKLWSQPYDKMFVKSEFTNQNHFIFNIYKTKTDQRIIDLFTQYNVALSQNDKIWTASVLSDHTYIGSEIIIN
;
A
#
# COMPACT_ATOMS: atom_id res chain seq x y z
N MET A 1 -8.19 31.83 -78.47
CA MET A 1 -9.31 31.04 -77.90
C MET A 1 -9.43 31.53 -76.47
N ASP A 2 -10.52 32.10 -75.97
CA ASP A 2 -11.92 31.71 -76.15
C ASP A 2 -12.88 32.91 -75.97
N LYS A 3 -14.08 32.74 -76.50
CA LYS A 3 -15.22 33.66 -76.59
C LYS A 3 -16.06 33.66 -75.30
N THR A 4 -16.59 34.83 -74.96
CA THR A 4 -17.96 35.07 -74.45
C THR A 4 -18.32 34.79 -72.98
N LYS A 5 -18.74 35.87 -72.27
CA LYS A 5 -19.98 36.05 -71.46
C LYS A 5 -19.84 37.39 -70.68
N LYS A 6 -20.53 38.53 -70.96
CA LYS A 6 -21.97 38.89 -70.79
C LYS A 6 -22.52 38.37 -69.44
N ILE A 7 -23.06 39.15 -68.50
CA ILE A 7 -24.03 40.26 -68.58
C ILE A 7 -24.32 40.88 -67.17
N LEU A 8 -24.98 42.06 -67.14
CA LEU A 8 -25.78 42.70 -66.05
C LEU A 8 -25.00 43.51 -65.00
N LEU A 9 -25.39 44.70 -64.54
CA LEU A 9 -26.69 45.37 -64.40
C LEU A 9 -26.42 46.87 -64.12
N LEU A 10 -27.15 47.81 -64.74
CA LEU A 10 -27.73 48.99 -64.05
C LEU A 10 -28.51 49.91 -65.01
N THR A 11 -29.72 50.17 -64.55
CA THR A 11 -30.82 50.96 -65.09
C THR A 11 -30.61 52.47 -64.97
N SER A 12 -31.38 53.18 -65.79
CA SER A 12 -31.86 54.57 -65.63
C SER A 12 -30.81 55.68 -65.57
N LEU A 13 -30.64 56.38 -66.70
CA LEU A 13 -30.62 57.85 -66.73
C LEU A 13 -30.90 58.32 -68.17
N SER A 14 -32.13 58.78 -68.36
CA SER A 14 -32.61 59.52 -69.51
C SER A 14 -31.76 60.77 -69.74
N ILE A 15 -31.18 60.89 -70.93
CA ILE A 15 -30.97 62.21 -71.54
C ILE A 15 -31.79 62.22 -72.82
N THR A 16 -32.81 63.04 -72.75
CA THR A 16 -33.63 63.60 -73.81
C THR A 16 -32.80 64.06 -75.00
N ALA A 17 -33.16 63.53 -76.18
CA ALA A 17 -33.07 64.09 -77.52
C ALA A 17 -31.96 65.12 -77.82
N LEU A 18 -30.91 64.67 -78.50
CA LEU A 18 -30.36 65.46 -79.61
C LEU A 18 -31.45 65.52 -80.70
N PRO A 19 -31.68 66.65 -81.40
CA PRO A 19 -32.63 66.68 -82.50
C PRO A 19 -32.21 65.65 -83.53
N LEU A 20 -33.07 64.64 -83.74
CA LEU A 20 -33.02 63.83 -84.94
C LEU A 20 -33.26 64.78 -86.10
N ILE A 21 -32.19 65.18 -86.79
CA ILE A 21 -32.32 65.52 -88.20
C ILE A 21 -32.55 64.18 -88.90
N THR A 22 -33.82 63.76 -88.97
CA THR A 22 -34.25 62.77 -89.94
C THR A 22 -34.09 63.40 -91.31
N ILE A 23 -32.95 63.12 -91.97
CA ILE A 23 -32.85 63.26 -93.41
C ILE A 23 -33.80 62.22 -94.01
N SER A 24 -34.94 62.71 -94.49
CA SER A 24 -35.89 61.97 -95.29
C SER A 24 -35.17 61.38 -96.50
N CYS A 25 -34.99 60.06 -96.48
CA CYS A 25 -34.65 59.29 -97.67
C CYS A 25 -35.82 59.40 -98.65
N ASN A 26 -35.68 60.24 -99.68
CA ASN A 26 -36.37 60.06 -100.96
C ASN A 26 -35.68 60.93 -102.01
N ASN A 27 -34.61 60.39 -102.59
CA ASN A 27 -34.57 60.09 -104.02
C ASN A 27 -33.28 59.32 -104.33
N GLU A 28 -33.47 58.08 -104.77
CA GLU A 28 -32.45 57.18 -105.26
C GLU A 28 -31.75 57.80 -106.48
N LYS A 29 -30.59 58.44 -106.27
CA LYS A 29 -29.46 58.60 -107.20
C LYS A 29 -28.39 59.45 -106.50
N ASP A 30 -27.13 59.02 -106.59
CA ASP A 30 -25.93 59.61 -105.97
C ASP A 30 -25.83 59.50 -104.44
N ASN A 31 -25.55 58.27 -103.97
CA ASN A 31 -25.15 57.99 -102.60
C ASN A 31 -23.69 58.43 -102.31
N LYS A 32 -23.40 59.72 -102.53
CA LYS A 32 -22.16 60.35 -102.04
C LYS A 32 -22.42 60.88 -100.64
N THR A 33 -22.32 60.00 -99.64
CA THR A 33 -22.15 60.40 -98.24
C THR A 33 -21.00 61.41 -98.21
N THR A 34 -21.28 62.64 -97.77
CA THR A 34 -20.26 63.69 -97.78
C THR A 34 -19.13 63.30 -96.81
N GLU A 35 -17.89 63.70 -97.09
CA GLU A 35 -16.74 63.40 -96.21
C GLU A 35 -16.98 63.87 -94.76
N TYR A 36 -17.80 64.91 -94.61
CA TYR A 36 -18.29 65.43 -93.34
C TYR A 36 -19.10 64.39 -92.55
N GLU A 37 -20.09 63.74 -93.17
CA GLU A 37 -20.95 62.75 -92.49
C GLU A 37 -20.16 61.54 -92.00
N LYS A 38 -19.17 61.07 -92.77
CA LYS A 38 -18.27 59.98 -92.34
C LYS A 38 -17.46 60.37 -91.11
N LYS A 39 -16.86 61.56 -91.12
CA LYS A 39 -16.10 62.06 -89.96
C LYS A 39 -17.00 62.25 -88.73
N TYR A 40 -18.23 62.74 -88.92
CA TYR A 40 -19.18 62.88 -87.83
C TYR A 40 -19.59 61.53 -87.22
N ILE A 41 -19.76 60.49 -88.04
CA ILE A 41 -20.05 59.12 -87.58
C ILE A 41 -18.84 58.52 -86.82
N ASP A 42 -17.62 58.71 -87.31
CA ASP A 42 -16.40 58.25 -86.62
C ASP A 42 -16.24 58.91 -85.25
N ILE A 43 -16.49 60.21 -85.15
CA ILE A 43 -16.52 60.95 -83.88
C ILE A 43 -17.55 60.35 -82.91
N LYS A 44 -18.78 60.09 -83.38
CA LYS A 44 -19.83 59.47 -82.56
C LYS A 44 -19.48 58.06 -82.10
N SER A 45 -18.87 57.26 -82.97
CA SER A 45 -18.41 55.89 -82.64
C SER A 45 -17.34 55.92 -81.54
N GLU A 46 -16.38 56.84 -81.63
CA GLU A 46 -15.29 56.94 -80.66
C GLU A 46 -15.75 57.50 -79.30
N LEU A 47 -16.73 58.40 -79.31
CA LEU A 47 -17.44 58.83 -78.10
C LEU A 47 -18.22 57.68 -77.44
N ALA A 48 -18.85 56.82 -78.24
CA ALA A 48 -19.60 55.67 -77.74
C ALA A 48 -18.69 54.59 -77.10
N LYS A 49 -17.48 54.36 -77.63
CA LYS A 49 -16.47 53.47 -77.03
C LYS A 49 -16.01 53.93 -75.64
N ASN A 50 -16.02 55.24 -75.39
CA ASN A 50 -15.56 55.84 -74.14
C ASN A 50 -16.69 56.14 -73.12
N LYS A 51 -17.92 55.68 -73.40
CA LYS A 51 -19.13 55.97 -72.61
C LYS A 51 -19.07 55.53 -71.13
N TYR A 52 -18.19 54.59 -70.79
CA TYR A 52 -18.03 54.06 -69.43
C TYR A 52 -17.05 54.86 -68.54
N LYS A 53 -16.38 55.89 -69.08
CA LYS A 53 -15.47 56.80 -68.34
C LYS A 53 -16.01 58.23 -68.30
N LYS A 54 -17.32 58.35 -68.03
CA LYS A 54 -18.12 59.57 -68.23
C LYS A 54 -17.56 60.78 -67.49
N ASP A 55 -17.16 60.62 -66.23
CA ASP A 55 -16.75 61.75 -65.37
C ASP A 55 -15.38 62.33 -65.75
N ILE A 56 -14.49 61.51 -66.32
CA ILE A 56 -13.11 61.87 -66.65
C ILE A 56 -13.02 62.57 -68.01
N PHE A 57 -13.84 62.12 -68.98
CA PHE A 57 -13.88 62.71 -70.31
C PHE A 57 -15.01 63.73 -70.49
N GLN A 58 -15.77 64.01 -69.42
CA GLN A 58 -16.94 64.89 -69.46
C GLN A 58 -16.64 66.24 -70.11
N LYS A 59 -15.58 66.94 -69.65
CA LYS A 59 -15.23 68.27 -70.14
C LYS A 59 -14.79 68.27 -71.62
N PRO A 60 -13.85 67.42 -72.08
CA PRO A 60 -13.52 67.31 -73.51
C PRO A 60 -14.73 66.97 -74.38
N VAL A 61 -15.60 66.06 -73.92
CA VAL A 61 -16.79 65.62 -74.64
C VAL A 61 -17.83 66.75 -74.72
N GLU A 62 -18.09 67.47 -73.63
CA GLU A 62 -18.97 68.64 -73.60
C GLU A 62 -18.48 69.75 -74.54
N LYS A 63 -17.16 70.01 -74.57
CA LYS A 63 -16.55 71.01 -75.45
C LYS A 63 -16.70 70.65 -76.92
N LEU A 64 -16.50 69.38 -77.29
CA LEU A 64 -16.73 68.89 -78.66
C LEU A 64 -18.23 68.92 -79.02
N ASN A 65 -19.12 68.48 -78.13
CA ASN A 65 -20.57 68.53 -78.35
C ASN A 65 -21.08 69.96 -78.52
N LYS A 66 -20.56 70.92 -77.74
CA LYS A 66 -20.89 72.34 -77.87
C LYS A 66 -20.48 72.90 -79.23
N PHE A 67 -19.32 72.48 -79.75
CA PHE A 67 -18.88 72.84 -81.10
C PHE A 67 -19.79 72.22 -82.16
N LEU A 68 -20.08 70.92 -82.09
CA LEU A 68 -20.94 70.21 -83.04
C LEU A 68 -22.36 70.79 -83.10
N ASN A 69 -22.93 71.17 -81.95
CA ASN A 69 -24.27 71.76 -81.87
C ASN A 69 -24.33 73.21 -82.40
N GLY A 70 -23.18 73.87 -82.60
CA GLY A 70 -23.09 75.23 -83.15
C GLY A 70 -23.07 75.29 -84.69
N ILE A 71 -23.01 74.14 -85.37
CA ILE A 71 -22.98 74.05 -86.84
C ILE A 71 -24.42 73.97 -87.37
N THR A 72 -24.82 74.90 -88.24
CA THR A 72 -26.20 74.97 -88.77
C THR A 72 -26.42 74.07 -89.99
N GLN A 73 -27.66 73.64 -90.26
CA GLN A 73 -27.98 72.80 -91.44
C GLN A 73 -27.55 73.43 -92.78
N LYS A 74 -27.60 74.77 -92.87
CA LYS A 74 -27.21 75.54 -94.05
C LYS A 74 -25.70 75.51 -94.33
N GLN A 75 -24.89 75.21 -93.32
CA GLN A 75 -23.44 75.05 -93.40
C GLN A 75 -23.07 73.62 -93.86
N LEU A 76 -23.85 72.62 -93.44
CA LEU A 76 -23.71 71.22 -93.83
C LEU A 76 -23.94 70.98 -95.34
N ASP A 77 -24.93 71.63 -95.95
CA ASP A 77 -25.34 71.36 -97.34
C ASP A 77 -24.35 71.90 -98.41
N LYS A 78 -23.44 72.82 -98.05
CA LYS A 78 -22.53 73.47 -99.01
C LYS A 78 -21.21 72.75 -99.25
N ASN A 79 -20.91 71.69 -98.50
CA ASN A 79 -19.65 70.94 -98.62
C ASN A 79 -18.42 71.88 -98.58
N ASP A 80 -18.46 72.92 -97.74
CA ASP A 80 -17.40 73.93 -97.65
C ASP A 80 -16.11 73.27 -97.12
N PRO A 81 -15.03 73.20 -97.93
CA PRO A 81 -13.77 72.59 -97.51
C PRO A 81 -13.16 73.22 -96.25
N GLN A 82 -13.45 74.50 -95.98
CA GLN A 82 -12.94 75.19 -94.79
C GLN A 82 -13.61 74.68 -93.51
N GLU A 83 -14.90 74.38 -93.53
CA GLU A 83 -15.63 73.87 -92.36
C GLU A 83 -15.29 72.41 -92.03
N ILE A 84 -15.08 71.57 -93.05
CA ILE A 84 -14.60 70.18 -92.88
C ILE A 84 -13.19 70.18 -92.23
N LYS A 85 -12.32 71.11 -92.66
CA LYS A 85 -10.98 71.25 -92.10
C LYS A 85 -11.02 71.72 -90.64
N LEU A 86 -11.93 72.62 -90.29
CA LEU A 86 -12.12 73.08 -88.92
C LEU A 86 -12.64 71.96 -87.99
N LEU A 87 -13.57 71.13 -88.46
CA LEU A 87 -14.05 69.96 -87.73
C LEU A 87 -12.92 68.94 -87.47
N ASP A 88 -12.10 68.68 -88.48
CA ASP A 88 -10.92 67.79 -88.37
C ASP A 88 -9.92 68.29 -87.32
N ILE A 89 -9.67 69.60 -87.29
CA ILE A 89 -8.82 70.25 -86.28
C ILE A 89 -9.43 70.06 -84.87
N LYS A 90 -10.72 70.33 -84.69
CA LYS A 90 -11.40 70.20 -83.39
C LYS A 90 -11.46 68.76 -82.89
N TYR A 91 -11.64 67.80 -83.79
CA TYR A 91 -11.56 66.39 -83.42
C TYR A 91 -10.15 65.96 -83.03
N LYS A 92 -9.12 66.40 -83.76
CA LYS A 92 -7.72 66.15 -83.38
C LYS A 92 -7.35 66.80 -82.04
N GLU A 93 -7.85 68.00 -81.75
CA GLU A 93 -7.72 68.63 -80.43
C GLU A 93 -8.36 67.78 -79.33
N PHE A 94 -9.57 67.26 -79.56
CA PHE A 94 -10.28 66.38 -78.63
C PHE A 94 -9.53 65.06 -78.38
N LEU A 95 -9.03 64.40 -79.44
CA LEU A 95 -8.25 63.17 -79.31
C LEU A 95 -6.98 63.41 -78.51
N LYS A 96 -6.25 64.51 -78.77
CA LYS A 96 -5.08 64.91 -77.98
C LYS A 96 -5.43 65.17 -76.51
N GLU A 97 -6.59 65.76 -76.24
CA GLU A 97 -7.05 66.01 -74.87
C GLU A 97 -7.37 64.69 -74.14
N ILE A 98 -7.99 63.71 -74.83
CA ILE A 98 -8.22 62.36 -74.28
C ILE A 98 -6.91 61.59 -74.06
N GLU A 99 -6.01 61.59 -75.04
CA GLU A 99 -4.68 60.96 -74.91
C GLU A 99 -3.93 61.53 -73.72
N LYS A 100 -3.96 62.86 -73.56
CA LYS A 100 -3.37 63.54 -72.40
C LYS A 100 -4.00 63.06 -71.09
N ILE A 101 -5.33 62.99 -70.99
CA ILE A 101 -6.00 62.52 -69.77
C ILE A 101 -5.66 61.06 -69.45
N ILE A 102 -5.62 60.19 -70.46
CA ILE A 102 -5.21 58.79 -70.28
C ILE A 102 -3.77 58.71 -69.78
N GLN A 103 -2.88 59.52 -70.37
CA GLN A 103 -1.48 59.59 -69.97
C GLN A 103 -1.32 60.15 -68.56
N ASP A 104 -2.06 61.19 -68.19
CA ASP A 104 -2.06 61.79 -66.85
C ASP A 104 -2.55 60.79 -65.80
N GLN A 105 -3.60 60.02 -66.10
CA GLN A 105 -4.08 58.96 -65.21
C GLN A 105 -3.10 57.79 -65.07
N LYS A 106 -2.47 57.39 -66.19
CA LYS A 106 -1.39 56.40 -66.17
C LYS A 106 -0.23 56.89 -65.31
N ASN A 107 0.17 58.15 -65.46
CA ASN A 107 1.24 58.78 -64.68
C ASN A 107 0.87 58.86 -63.20
N GLN A 108 -0.38 59.20 -62.86
CA GLN A 108 -0.85 59.26 -61.47
C GLN A 108 -0.87 57.87 -60.82
N ALA A 109 -1.35 56.84 -61.51
CA ALA A 109 -1.33 55.46 -61.00
C ALA A 109 0.10 54.93 -60.87
N LYS A 110 0.97 55.23 -61.84
CA LYS A 110 2.41 54.93 -61.76
C LYS A 110 3.06 55.58 -60.55
N LYS A 111 2.76 56.87 -60.31
CA LYS A 111 3.28 57.62 -59.17
C LYS A 111 2.79 57.05 -57.84
N ALA A 112 1.50 56.69 -57.76
CA ALA A 112 0.92 56.09 -56.57
C ALA A 112 1.51 54.71 -56.22
N LEU A 113 1.97 53.94 -57.22
CA LEU A 113 2.72 52.69 -57.01
C LEU A 113 4.16 52.98 -56.58
N GLU A 114 4.84 53.91 -57.26
CA GLU A 114 6.21 54.33 -56.93
C GLU A 114 6.31 54.84 -55.49
N ASP A 115 5.39 55.71 -55.07
CA ASP A 115 5.38 56.26 -53.71
C ASP A 115 5.19 55.15 -52.66
N TYR A 116 4.34 54.17 -52.95
CA TYR A 116 4.10 53.03 -52.04
C TYR A 116 5.30 52.06 -52.00
N ILE A 117 5.98 51.85 -53.14
CA ILE A 117 7.25 51.11 -53.19
C ILE A 117 8.29 51.81 -52.31
N ASN A 118 8.47 53.12 -52.48
CA ASN A 118 9.45 53.90 -51.71
C ASN A 118 9.15 53.87 -50.20
N GLU A 119 7.87 53.98 -49.81
CA GLU A 119 7.45 53.86 -48.41
C GLU A 119 7.86 52.50 -47.80
N LEU A 120 7.60 51.41 -48.51
CA LEU A 120 7.92 50.06 -48.05
C LEU A 120 9.43 49.76 -48.11
N GLU A 121 10.17 50.38 -49.03
CA GLU A 121 11.64 50.30 -49.06
C GLU A 121 12.28 50.96 -47.84
N VAL A 122 11.75 52.10 -47.41
CA VAL A 122 12.18 52.74 -46.15
C VAL A 122 11.92 51.79 -44.98
N LYS A 123 10.74 51.16 -44.93
CA LYS A 123 10.39 50.16 -43.90
C LYS A 123 11.29 48.93 -43.92
N LEU A 124 11.84 48.56 -45.08
CA LEU A 124 12.80 47.46 -45.20
C LEU A 124 14.13 47.75 -44.47
N GLN A 125 14.49 49.03 -44.33
CA GLN A 125 15.70 49.50 -43.66
C GLN A 125 15.52 49.70 -42.15
N THR A 126 14.28 49.64 -41.63
CA THR A 126 14.01 49.79 -40.21
C THR A 126 14.14 48.45 -39.47
N SER A 127 14.09 48.53 -38.14
CA SER A 127 14.00 47.35 -37.25
C SER A 127 12.55 46.87 -37.06
N GLU A 128 11.57 47.43 -37.78
CA GLU A 128 10.15 47.06 -37.63
C GLU A 128 9.84 45.67 -38.17
N LEU A 129 10.67 45.16 -39.09
CA LEU A 129 10.48 43.87 -39.75
C LEU A 129 11.58 42.88 -39.34
N ARG A 130 11.18 41.64 -39.08
CA ARG A 130 12.10 40.51 -38.88
C ARG A 130 12.75 40.10 -40.21
N ASP A 131 13.84 39.35 -40.16
CA ASP A 131 14.59 38.96 -41.37
C ASP A 131 13.78 38.08 -42.34
N ASP A 132 12.90 37.22 -41.82
CA ASP A 132 11.96 36.41 -42.61
C ASP A 132 10.96 37.31 -43.34
N GLN A 133 10.40 38.29 -42.63
CA GLN A 133 9.47 39.28 -43.19
C GLN A 133 10.15 40.20 -44.21
N LYS A 134 11.40 40.63 -43.95
CA LYS A 134 12.22 41.42 -44.89
C LYS A 134 12.47 40.68 -46.19
N THR A 135 12.78 39.38 -46.09
CA THR A 135 13.00 38.51 -47.26
C THR A 135 11.76 38.44 -48.15
N ASP A 136 10.59 38.24 -47.55
CA ASP A 136 9.34 38.14 -48.31
C ASP A 136 8.85 39.50 -48.85
N LEU A 137 9.04 40.58 -48.09
CA LEU A 137 8.74 41.94 -48.56
C LEU A 137 9.63 42.32 -49.76
N THR A 138 10.91 41.93 -49.74
CA THR A 138 11.84 42.13 -50.87
C THR A 138 11.32 41.48 -52.15
N LYS A 139 10.79 40.25 -52.07
CA LYS A 139 10.20 39.55 -53.23
C LYS A 139 8.96 40.28 -53.77
N ALA A 140 8.08 40.72 -52.87
CA ALA A 140 6.88 41.47 -53.24
C ALA A 140 7.22 42.81 -53.90
N LEU A 141 8.20 43.54 -53.35
CA LEU A 141 8.72 44.79 -53.92
C LEU A 141 9.33 44.58 -55.30
N ASN A 142 10.13 43.54 -55.51
CA ASN A 142 10.70 43.22 -56.82
C ASN A 142 9.62 42.95 -57.86
N THR A 143 8.54 42.25 -57.48
CA THR A 143 7.40 42.00 -58.35
C THR A 143 6.71 43.31 -58.76
N ALA A 144 6.49 44.22 -57.81
CA ALA A 144 5.89 45.53 -58.07
C ALA A 144 6.79 46.45 -58.92
N LYS A 145 8.10 46.44 -58.67
CA LYS A 145 9.09 47.19 -59.46
C LYS A 145 9.16 46.73 -60.91
N ASN A 146 9.01 45.43 -61.16
CA ASN A 146 8.94 44.92 -62.53
C ASN A 146 7.77 45.54 -63.30
N VAL A 147 6.60 45.70 -62.66
CA VAL A 147 5.45 46.40 -63.25
C VAL A 147 5.72 47.90 -63.41
N LEU A 148 6.38 48.54 -62.43
CA LEU A 148 6.74 49.96 -62.46
C LEU A 148 7.67 50.32 -63.63
N ASN A 149 8.63 49.43 -63.93
CA ASN A 149 9.64 49.61 -64.97
C ASN A 149 9.18 49.20 -66.37
N ASP A 150 8.07 48.46 -66.49
CA ASP A 150 7.49 48.08 -67.78
C ASP A 150 6.81 49.27 -68.47
N GLN A 151 7.37 49.70 -69.59
CA GLN A 151 6.86 50.83 -70.38
C GLN A 151 5.47 50.56 -70.97
N SER A 152 5.13 49.29 -71.18
CA SER A 152 3.85 48.83 -71.73
C SER A 152 2.71 48.81 -70.70
N SER A 153 3.01 48.93 -69.40
CA SER A 153 2.02 48.91 -68.33
C SER A 153 0.91 49.95 -68.50
N THR A 154 -0.34 49.52 -68.33
CA THR A 154 -1.51 50.40 -68.32
C THR A 154 -1.79 50.93 -66.91
N LYS A 155 -2.76 51.83 -66.78
CA LYS A 155 -3.25 52.31 -65.48
C LYS A 155 -3.67 51.13 -64.57
N GLU A 156 -4.44 50.20 -65.13
CA GLU A 156 -4.99 49.05 -64.43
C GLU A 156 -3.87 48.11 -63.92
N ASN A 157 -2.77 47.98 -64.67
CA ASN A 157 -1.59 47.22 -64.23
C ASN A 157 -0.95 47.83 -62.97
N PHE A 158 -0.80 49.16 -62.93
CA PHE A 158 -0.21 49.84 -61.76
C PHE A 158 -1.11 49.77 -60.52
N GLU A 159 -2.43 49.95 -60.69
CA GLU A 159 -3.40 49.83 -59.59
C GLU A 159 -3.44 48.40 -59.03
N LEU A 160 -3.46 47.39 -59.91
CA LEU A 160 -3.41 46.00 -59.49
C LEU A 160 -2.10 45.67 -58.74
N ALA A 161 -0.95 46.09 -59.28
CA ALA A 161 0.34 45.87 -58.64
C ALA A 161 0.43 46.51 -57.25
N LYS A 162 -0.14 47.72 -57.09
CA LYS A 162 -0.21 48.40 -55.79
C LYS A 162 -1.06 47.60 -54.79
N ASN A 163 -2.26 47.20 -55.18
CA ASN A 163 -3.16 46.42 -54.31
C ASN A 163 -2.57 45.06 -53.94
N THR A 164 -1.91 44.38 -54.89
CA THR A 164 -1.22 43.11 -54.63
C THR A 164 -0.06 43.30 -53.64
N LEU A 165 0.73 44.36 -53.80
CA LEU A 165 1.81 44.70 -52.88
C LEU A 165 1.27 45.01 -51.47
N GLN A 166 0.17 45.76 -51.38
CA GLN A 166 -0.47 46.10 -50.10
C GLN A 166 -0.96 44.84 -49.37
N ASN A 167 -1.74 43.99 -50.05
CA ASN A 167 -2.23 42.75 -49.46
C ASN A 167 -1.09 41.81 -49.03
N SER A 168 -0.01 41.78 -49.83
CA SER A 168 1.18 40.98 -49.49
C SER A 168 1.85 41.51 -48.22
N TYR A 169 1.98 42.82 -48.08
CA TYR A 169 2.57 43.45 -46.89
C TYR A 169 1.74 43.20 -45.64
N GLU A 170 0.41 43.33 -45.71
CA GLU A 170 -0.50 43.01 -44.60
C GLU A 170 -0.37 41.54 -44.16
N ALA A 171 -0.30 40.61 -45.12
CA ALA A 171 -0.09 39.19 -44.83
C ALA A 171 1.29 38.89 -44.20
N ILE A 172 2.34 39.63 -44.61
CA ILE A 172 3.68 39.50 -44.03
C ILE A 172 3.70 39.96 -42.57
N LEU A 173 3.02 41.05 -42.24
CA LEU A 173 2.91 41.55 -40.86
C LEU A 173 2.16 40.57 -39.95
N ALA A 174 1.15 39.88 -40.48
CA ALA A 174 0.37 38.89 -39.74
C ALA A 174 1.10 37.55 -39.51
N LYS A 175 2.30 37.33 -40.08
CA LYS A 175 3.04 36.07 -39.91
C LYS A 175 3.48 35.90 -38.45
N PRO A 176 3.05 34.82 -37.77
CA PRO A 176 3.53 34.51 -36.43
C PRO A 176 5.04 34.35 -36.44
N ASP A 177 5.69 34.76 -35.34
CA ASP A 177 7.12 34.63 -35.18
C ASP A 177 7.51 33.13 -35.16
N PRO A 178 8.34 32.65 -36.10
CA PRO A 178 8.74 31.24 -36.15
C PRO A 178 9.44 30.77 -34.88
N GLN A 179 10.13 31.66 -34.15
CA GLN A 179 10.78 31.30 -32.89
C GLN A 179 9.77 31.07 -31.76
N ILE A 180 8.65 31.79 -31.77
CA ILE A 180 7.56 31.56 -30.81
C ILE A 180 6.90 30.21 -31.08
N GLU A 181 6.71 29.86 -32.35
CA GLU A 181 6.12 28.57 -32.73
C GLU A 181 7.02 27.39 -32.31
N LEU A 182 8.33 27.47 -32.59
CA LEU A 182 9.30 26.46 -32.16
C LEU A 182 9.41 26.36 -30.64
N LYS A 183 9.38 27.48 -29.92
CA LYS A 183 9.33 27.50 -28.44
C LYS A 183 8.08 26.78 -27.93
N ASN A 184 6.91 27.04 -28.51
CA ASN A 184 5.65 26.41 -28.11
C ASN A 184 5.64 24.90 -28.40
N GLN A 185 6.19 24.47 -29.53
CA GLN A 185 6.36 23.04 -29.84
C GLN A 185 7.28 22.35 -28.84
N ALA A 186 8.42 22.95 -28.51
CA ALA A 186 9.34 22.40 -27.50
C ALA A 186 8.71 22.35 -26.10
N LYS A 187 7.97 23.40 -25.72
CA LYS A 187 7.19 23.44 -24.46
C LYS A 187 6.17 22.30 -24.40
N LYS A 188 5.37 22.12 -25.46
CA LYS A 188 4.36 21.07 -25.55
C LYS A 188 4.99 19.68 -25.46
N ALA A 189 6.13 19.47 -26.12
CA ALA A 189 6.85 18.20 -26.07
C ALA A 189 7.38 17.86 -24.66
N LEU A 190 7.71 18.86 -23.83
CA LEU A 190 8.05 18.68 -22.42
C LEU A 190 6.81 18.39 -21.58
N GLU A 191 5.71 19.12 -21.79
CA GLU A 191 4.42 18.90 -21.10
C GLU A 191 3.93 17.46 -21.29
N ASP A 192 3.90 16.98 -22.53
CA ASP A 192 3.41 15.64 -22.85
C ASP A 192 4.25 14.56 -22.16
N TYR A 193 5.58 14.74 -22.12
CA TYR A 193 6.47 13.79 -21.47
C TYR A 193 6.36 13.82 -19.93
N ILE A 194 6.14 15.01 -19.35
CA ILE A 194 5.82 15.12 -17.91
C ILE A 194 4.53 14.36 -17.60
N SER A 195 3.46 14.58 -18.37
CA SER A 195 2.18 13.90 -18.16
C SER A 195 2.28 12.38 -18.30
N GLU A 196 3.05 11.88 -19.27
CA GLU A 196 3.32 10.44 -19.42
C GLU A 196 3.96 9.84 -18.15
N LEU A 197 5.01 10.49 -17.63
CA LEU A 197 5.71 10.02 -16.44
C LEU A 197 4.90 10.19 -15.14
N GLU A 198 4.02 11.19 -15.06
CA GLU A 198 3.07 11.33 -13.95
C GLU A 198 2.07 10.18 -13.89
N VAL A 199 1.59 9.69 -15.05
CA VAL A 199 0.78 8.47 -15.10
C VAL A 199 1.57 7.29 -14.55
N LYS A 200 2.85 7.15 -14.96
CA LYS A 200 3.71 6.06 -14.47
C LYS A 200 3.92 6.08 -12.96
N LEU A 201 3.95 7.24 -12.30
CA LEU A 201 4.00 7.34 -10.83
C LEU A 201 2.80 6.66 -10.14
N GLN A 202 1.63 6.65 -10.80
CA GLN A 202 0.41 6.03 -10.28
C GLN A 202 0.35 4.52 -10.51
N THR A 203 1.24 3.97 -11.34
CA THR A 203 1.29 2.54 -11.63
C THR A 203 2.13 1.76 -10.61
N SER A 204 2.03 0.43 -10.67
CA SER A 204 2.90 -0.49 -9.93
C SER A 204 4.24 -0.78 -10.64
N GLU A 205 4.53 -0.15 -11.78
CA GLU A 205 5.77 -0.38 -12.56
C GLU A 205 7.04 0.11 -11.85
N LEU A 206 6.89 1.05 -10.90
CA LEU A 206 8.00 1.68 -10.18
C LEU A 206 7.97 1.31 -8.70
N ARG A 207 9.13 1.01 -8.13
CA ARG A 207 9.32 0.86 -6.68
C ARG A 207 9.24 2.21 -5.97
N ASP A 208 8.99 2.23 -4.67
CA ASP A 208 8.84 3.46 -3.90
C ASP A 208 10.09 4.36 -3.92
N ASP A 209 11.28 3.76 -3.91
CA ASP A 209 12.55 4.50 -4.05
C ASP A 209 12.67 5.18 -5.41
N GLN A 210 12.27 4.47 -6.48
CA GLN A 210 12.24 5.00 -7.84
C GLN A 210 11.17 6.09 -8.00
N LYS A 211 9.98 5.92 -7.41
CA LYS A 211 8.91 6.93 -7.40
C LYS A 211 9.36 8.23 -6.75
N LYS A 212 10.08 8.15 -5.63
CA LYS A 212 10.63 9.31 -4.92
C LYS A 212 11.64 10.08 -5.78
N ASP A 213 12.54 9.38 -6.46
CA ASP A 213 13.54 10.01 -7.33
C ASP A 213 12.90 10.58 -8.60
N LEU A 214 11.93 9.88 -9.20
CA LEU A 214 11.17 10.38 -10.36
C LEU A 214 10.37 11.65 -10.00
N THR A 215 9.76 11.70 -8.82
CA THR A 215 9.03 12.89 -8.35
C THR A 215 9.95 14.12 -8.29
N LYS A 216 11.21 13.96 -7.84
CA LYS A 216 12.18 15.06 -7.84
C LYS A 216 12.52 15.52 -9.25
N ALA A 217 12.80 14.59 -10.15
CA ALA A 217 13.12 14.90 -11.55
C ALA A 217 11.96 15.63 -12.24
N LEU A 218 10.72 15.19 -12.01
CA LEU A 218 9.51 15.83 -12.51
C LEU A 218 9.35 17.26 -11.97
N ASN A 219 9.62 17.49 -10.68
CA ASN A 219 9.55 18.84 -10.11
C ASN A 219 10.59 19.78 -10.75
N THR A 220 11.81 19.31 -11.00
CA THR A 220 12.82 20.09 -11.73
C THR A 220 12.36 20.45 -13.13
N ALA A 221 11.78 19.51 -13.87
CA ALA A 221 11.25 19.76 -15.21
C ALA A 221 10.04 20.72 -15.22
N LYS A 222 9.12 20.57 -14.25
CA LYS A 222 7.98 21.48 -14.05
C LYS A 222 8.40 22.91 -13.73
N ASN A 223 9.49 23.10 -13.02
CA ASN A 223 10.01 24.44 -12.75
C ASN A 223 10.42 25.15 -14.05
N VAL A 224 11.09 24.44 -14.96
CA VAL A 224 11.42 24.98 -16.30
C VAL A 224 10.15 25.24 -17.11
N LEU A 225 9.16 24.35 -17.02
CA LEU A 225 7.89 24.48 -17.72
C LEU A 225 7.08 25.73 -17.31
N ASN A 226 7.08 26.02 -16.00
CA ASN A 226 6.35 27.13 -15.41
C ASN A 226 7.09 28.48 -15.52
N ASP A 227 8.38 28.45 -15.85
CA ASP A 227 9.17 29.67 -16.05
C ASP A 227 8.83 30.31 -17.41
N GLN A 228 8.23 31.50 -17.35
CA GLN A 228 7.81 32.27 -18.53
C GLN A 228 9.02 32.72 -19.39
N SER A 229 10.21 32.82 -18.78
CA SER A 229 11.44 33.24 -19.45
C SER A 229 12.15 32.12 -20.21
N SER A 230 11.77 30.85 -20.00
CA SER A 230 12.37 29.69 -20.66
C SER A 230 12.36 29.80 -22.19
N THR A 231 13.50 29.53 -22.83
CA THR A 231 13.65 29.46 -24.28
C THR A 231 13.32 28.06 -24.81
N LYS A 232 13.33 27.90 -26.13
CA LYS A 232 13.22 26.60 -26.80
C LYS A 232 14.27 25.61 -26.27
N GLU A 233 15.52 26.05 -26.19
CA GLU A 233 16.66 25.26 -25.74
C GLU A 233 16.51 24.83 -24.27
N ASN A 234 15.91 25.68 -23.43
CA ASN A 234 15.62 25.31 -22.04
C ASN A 234 14.62 24.14 -21.96
N PHE A 235 13.56 24.17 -22.76
CA PHE A 235 12.56 23.08 -22.78
C PHE A 235 13.15 21.77 -23.32
N GLU A 236 13.91 21.82 -24.41
CA GLU A 236 14.58 20.65 -24.98
C GLU A 236 15.59 20.04 -24.00
N TRP A 237 16.41 20.89 -23.36
CA TRP A 237 17.36 20.44 -22.34
C TRP A 237 16.66 19.82 -21.13
N ALA A 238 15.57 20.42 -20.65
CA ALA A 238 14.79 19.88 -19.53
C ALA A 238 14.18 18.52 -19.88
N LYS A 239 13.64 18.36 -21.09
CA LYS A 239 13.10 17.08 -21.56
C LYS A 239 14.19 15.99 -21.61
N ASN A 240 15.32 16.28 -22.24
CA ASN A 240 16.43 15.33 -22.35
C ASN A 240 16.99 14.96 -20.95
N THR A 241 17.09 15.93 -20.05
CA THR A 241 17.54 15.70 -18.67
C THR A 241 16.56 14.81 -17.90
N LEU A 242 15.26 15.05 -18.05
CA LEU A 242 14.22 14.21 -17.45
C LEU A 242 14.25 12.80 -18.02
N GLN A 243 14.44 12.64 -19.33
CA GLN A 243 14.56 11.34 -19.99
C GLN A 243 15.76 10.54 -19.45
N ASN A 244 16.95 11.13 -19.45
CA ASN A 244 18.15 10.49 -18.92
C ASN A 244 18.01 10.12 -17.43
N SER A 245 17.36 11.00 -16.65
CA SER A 245 17.07 10.73 -15.24
C SER A 245 16.14 9.54 -15.08
N TYR A 246 15.10 9.44 -15.90
CA TYR A 246 14.16 8.32 -15.86
C TYR A 246 14.83 6.99 -16.23
N GLU A 247 15.66 6.96 -17.28
CA GLU A 247 16.43 5.77 -17.66
C GLU A 247 17.38 5.32 -16.54
N ALA A 248 18.07 6.26 -15.89
CA ALA A 248 18.94 5.96 -14.74
C ALA A 248 18.16 5.43 -13.52
N ILE A 249 16.95 5.94 -13.28
CA ILE A 249 16.07 5.46 -12.21
C ILE A 249 15.63 4.01 -12.48
N LEU A 250 15.30 3.66 -13.73
CA LEU A 250 14.94 2.28 -14.11
C LEU A 250 16.12 1.31 -13.94
N ALA A 251 17.34 1.75 -14.27
CA ALA A 251 18.55 0.94 -14.14
C ALA A 251 19.04 0.76 -12.69
N LYS A 252 18.42 1.44 -11.71
CA LYS A 252 18.86 1.42 -10.30
C LYS A 252 18.68 0.02 -9.70
N PRO A 253 19.77 -0.65 -9.26
CA PRO A 253 19.70 -1.96 -8.65
C PRO A 253 18.75 -1.95 -7.46
N ASP A 254 17.94 -2.99 -7.32
CA ASP A 254 17.06 -3.14 -6.16
C ASP A 254 17.89 -3.13 -4.87
N PRO A 255 17.71 -2.13 -3.98
CA PRO A 255 18.43 -2.06 -2.72
C PRO A 255 18.19 -3.29 -1.84
N GLN A 256 17.02 -3.93 -1.95
CA GLN A 256 16.68 -5.13 -1.19
C GLN A 256 17.49 -6.34 -1.64
N ILE A 257 17.84 -6.46 -2.93
CA ILE A 257 18.71 -7.53 -3.43
C ILE A 257 20.12 -7.40 -2.85
N LYS A 258 20.65 -6.18 -2.78
CA LYS A 258 21.99 -5.94 -2.20
C LYS A 258 22.02 -6.33 -0.72
N LEU A 259 21.01 -5.92 0.05
CA LEU A 259 20.92 -6.25 1.48
C LEU A 259 20.68 -7.75 1.70
N LYS A 260 19.83 -8.38 0.89
CA LYS A 260 19.61 -9.84 0.91
C LYS A 260 20.92 -10.59 0.66
N ASN A 261 21.71 -10.19 -0.33
CA ASN A 261 22.98 -10.84 -0.66
C ASN A 261 24.03 -10.65 0.45
N GLN A 262 24.07 -9.48 1.10
CA GLN A 262 24.94 -9.26 2.26
C GLN A 262 24.56 -10.15 3.45
N ALA A 263 23.27 -10.26 3.76
CA ALA A 263 22.79 -11.13 4.83
C ALA A 263 23.05 -12.62 4.51
N LYS A 264 22.83 -13.03 3.26
CA LYS A 264 23.17 -14.39 2.78
C LYS A 264 24.65 -14.71 2.98
N LYS A 265 25.54 -13.79 2.55
CA LYS A 265 26.99 -13.96 2.71
C LYS A 265 27.40 -14.09 4.18
N ALA A 266 26.80 -13.28 5.06
CA ALA A 266 27.09 -13.32 6.49
C ALA A 266 26.65 -14.64 7.16
N LEU A 267 25.56 -15.26 6.69
CA LEU A 267 25.15 -16.60 7.12
C LEU A 267 26.12 -17.67 6.60
N GLU A 268 26.50 -17.59 5.32
CA GLU A 268 27.48 -18.48 4.67
C GLU A 268 28.82 -18.50 5.41
N ASP A 269 29.34 -17.32 5.76
CA ASP A 269 30.60 -17.20 6.50
C ASP A 269 30.52 -17.86 7.87
N TYR A 270 29.40 -17.66 8.59
CA TYR A 270 29.22 -18.23 9.92
C TYR A 270 29.02 -19.75 9.89
N ILE A 271 28.30 -20.28 8.89
CA ILE A 271 28.20 -21.72 8.63
C ILE A 271 29.60 -22.30 8.41
N SER A 272 30.40 -21.68 7.54
CA SER A 272 31.75 -22.13 7.21
C SER A 272 32.66 -22.15 8.45
N GLU A 273 32.57 -21.13 9.30
CA GLU A 273 33.30 -21.07 10.57
C GLU A 273 32.97 -22.25 11.49
N LEU A 274 31.67 -22.55 11.68
CA LEU A 274 31.22 -23.63 12.56
C LEU A 274 31.48 -25.03 11.96
N GLU A 275 31.49 -25.17 10.64
CA GLU A 275 31.90 -26.42 9.97
C GLU A 275 33.37 -26.76 10.25
N VAL A 276 34.25 -25.75 10.30
CA VAL A 276 35.64 -25.96 10.74
C VAL A 276 35.67 -26.45 12.18
N LYS A 277 34.85 -25.87 13.06
CA LYS A 277 34.77 -26.28 14.48
C LYS A 277 34.24 -27.70 14.68
N LEU A 278 33.40 -28.22 13.79
CA LEU A 278 32.98 -29.63 13.80
C LEU A 278 34.17 -30.60 13.64
N GLN A 279 35.21 -30.18 12.92
CA GLN A 279 36.40 -31.00 12.65
C GLN A 279 37.44 -30.94 13.78
N THR A 280 37.28 -30.04 14.75
CA THR A 280 38.21 -29.92 15.88
C THR A 280 37.85 -30.89 17.02
N SER A 281 38.76 -31.03 17.97
CA SER A 281 38.53 -31.73 19.23
C SER A 281 37.86 -30.85 20.30
N GLU A 282 37.43 -29.62 19.97
CA GLU A 282 36.82 -28.69 20.93
C GLU A 282 35.40 -29.08 21.34
N LEU A 283 34.72 -29.89 20.52
CA LEU A 283 33.35 -30.35 20.76
C LEU A 283 33.31 -31.84 21.04
N ARG A 284 32.49 -32.24 22.02
CA ARG A 284 32.16 -33.65 22.28
C ARG A 284 31.26 -34.23 21.19
N ASP A 285 31.17 -35.55 21.09
CA ASP A 285 30.38 -36.23 20.04
C ASP A 285 28.88 -35.87 20.07
N ASP A 286 28.32 -35.68 21.27
CA ASP A 286 26.93 -35.26 21.44
C ASP A 286 26.71 -33.81 20.98
N GLN A 287 27.66 -32.91 21.29
CA GLN A 287 27.66 -31.52 20.83
C GLN A 287 27.86 -31.42 19.31
N LYS A 288 28.70 -32.28 18.73
CA LYS A 288 28.90 -32.38 17.28
C LYS A 288 27.63 -32.80 16.56
N THR A 289 26.88 -33.74 17.13
CA THR A 289 25.59 -34.19 16.60
C THR A 289 24.56 -33.05 16.58
N ASP A 290 24.46 -32.31 17.68
CA ASP A 290 23.54 -31.16 17.79
C ASP A 290 23.94 -30.02 16.85
N LEU A 291 25.24 -29.71 16.78
CA LEU A 291 25.78 -28.68 15.89
C LEU A 291 25.54 -29.04 14.41
N THR A 292 25.71 -30.32 14.05
CA THR A 292 25.39 -30.80 12.69
C THR A 292 23.92 -30.57 12.34
N SER A 293 23.01 -30.83 13.29
CA SER A 293 21.57 -30.60 13.10
C SER A 293 21.24 -29.11 12.94
N ALA A 294 21.86 -28.24 13.76
CA ALA A 294 21.71 -26.80 13.66
C ALA A 294 22.25 -26.26 12.32
N LEU A 295 23.41 -26.74 11.87
CA LEU A 295 24.00 -26.38 10.58
C LEU A 295 23.14 -26.80 9.39
N ASN A 296 22.56 -28.00 9.43
CA ASN A 296 21.65 -28.46 8.38
C ASN A 296 20.42 -27.55 8.28
N THR A 297 19.87 -27.12 9.41
CA THR A 297 18.75 -26.17 9.44
C THR A 297 19.13 -24.83 8.79
N ALA A 298 20.30 -24.28 9.13
CA ALA A 298 20.80 -23.05 8.55
C ALA A 298 21.09 -23.17 7.04
N LYS A 299 21.64 -24.30 6.60
CA LYS A 299 21.89 -24.61 5.17
C LYS A 299 20.60 -24.72 4.37
N ASN A 300 19.52 -25.25 4.95
CA ASN A 300 18.22 -25.30 4.28
C ASN A 300 17.71 -23.89 3.96
N VAL A 301 17.88 -22.94 4.88
CA VAL A 301 17.55 -21.52 4.63
C VAL A 301 18.50 -20.93 3.57
N LEU A 302 19.79 -21.24 3.63
CA LEU A 302 20.78 -20.77 2.66
C LEU A 302 20.48 -21.20 1.22
N ASN A 303 20.01 -22.44 1.06
CA ASN A 303 19.70 -23.06 -0.23
C ASN A 303 18.30 -22.72 -0.75
N ASP A 304 17.42 -22.20 0.10
CA ASP A 304 16.09 -21.77 -0.29
C ASP A 304 16.14 -20.47 -1.10
N GLN A 305 15.78 -20.56 -2.38
CA GLN A 305 15.78 -19.42 -3.31
C GLN A 305 14.76 -18.34 -2.91
N SER A 306 13.71 -18.71 -2.17
CA SER A 306 12.65 -17.81 -1.72
C SER A 306 13.03 -17.00 -0.46
N SER A 307 14.11 -17.36 0.23
CA SER A 307 14.49 -16.73 1.49
C SER A 307 14.82 -15.23 1.37
N THR A 308 14.34 -14.42 2.31
CA THR A 308 14.53 -12.97 2.36
C THR A 308 15.77 -12.58 3.16
N LYS A 309 16.08 -11.27 3.24
CA LYS A 309 17.13 -10.73 4.12
C LYS A 309 16.90 -11.15 5.57
N GLU A 310 15.66 -10.99 6.05
CA GLU A 310 15.24 -11.28 7.41
C GLU A 310 15.38 -12.78 7.70
N ASN A 311 15.07 -13.65 6.73
CA ASN A 311 15.27 -15.10 6.88
C ASN A 311 16.75 -15.45 7.11
N PHE A 312 17.68 -14.83 6.36
CA PHE A 312 19.11 -15.07 6.53
C PHE A 312 19.65 -14.53 7.86
N GLU A 313 19.22 -13.34 8.30
CA GLU A 313 19.61 -12.77 9.59
C GLU A 313 19.07 -13.61 10.76
N LEU A 314 17.81 -14.06 10.68
CA LEU A 314 17.20 -14.95 11.66
C LEU A 314 17.96 -16.28 11.72
N ALA A 315 18.21 -16.92 10.57
CA ALA A 315 18.94 -18.18 10.52
C ALA A 315 20.34 -18.06 11.14
N LYS A 316 21.05 -16.95 10.91
CA LYS A 316 22.36 -16.70 11.52
C LYS A 316 22.25 -16.57 13.04
N ASN A 317 21.33 -15.74 13.53
CA ASN A 317 21.13 -15.55 14.97
C ASN A 317 20.67 -16.84 15.67
N THR A 318 19.79 -17.62 15.04
CA THR A 318 19.35 -18.93 15.55
C THR A 318 20.52 -19.90 15.61
N LEU A 319 21.36 -19.96 14.57
CA LEU A 319 22.55 -20.80 14.56
C LEU A 319 23.53 -20.38 15.66
N GLN A 320 23.73 -19.07 15.86
CA GLN A 320 24.60 -18.54 16.91
C GLN A 320 24.10 -18.92 18.31
N ASN A 321 22.83 -18.68 18.61
CA ASN A 321 22.23 -19.03 19.90
C ASN A 321 22.26 -20.55 20.14
N SER A 322 22.03 -21.34 19.08
CA SER A 322 22.12 -22.80 19.15
C SER A 322 23.55 -23.24 19.48
N TYR A 323 24.55 -22.63 18.84
CA TYR A 323 25.96 -22.91 19.10
C TYR A 323 26.37 -22.54 20.54
N GLU A 324 25.93 -21.38 21.05
CA GLU A 324 26.15 -21.00 22.45
C GLU A 324 25.50 -21.99 23.43
N ALA A 325 24.27 -22.43 23.15
CA ALA A 325 23.58 -23.45 23.96
C ALA A 325 24.29 -24.82 23.89
N ILE A 326 24.82 -25.20 22.73
CA ILE A 326 25.61 -26.42 22.54
C ILE A 326 26.90 -26.35 23.36
N LEU A 327 27.60 -25.21 23.37
CA LEU A 327 28.78 -25.02 24.20
C LEU A 327 28.46 -25.08 25.70
N ALA A 328 27.32 -24.51 26.10
CA ALA A 328 26.82 -24.57 27.47
C ALA A 328 26.21 -25.94 27.86
N LYS A 329 26.10 -26.86 26.90
CA LYS A 329 25.48 -28.18 27.13
C LYS A 329 26.35 -28.96 28.12
N PRO A 330 25.81 -29.34 29.30
CA PRO A 330 26.53 -30.14 30.27
C PRO A 330 26.92 -31.48 29.64
N ASP A 331 28.09 -31.99 30.02
CA ASP A 331 28.57 -33.28 29.52
C ASP A 331 27.57 -34.39 29.88
N PRO A 332 27.04 -35.16 28.91
CA PRO A 332 26.09 -36.23 29.18
C PRO A 332 26.67 -37.38 30.02
N ASN A 333 28.00 -37.51 30.08
CA ASN A 333 28.71 -38.45 30.96
C ASN A 333 29.07 -37.83 32.32
N THR A 334 28.87 -36.53 32.48
CA THR A 334 28.82 -35.90 33.80
C THR A 334 27.36 -36.01 34.25
N PRO A 335 27.02 -36.89 35.21
CA PRO A 335 25.67 -36.90 35.75
C PRO A 335 25.46 -35.51 36.34
N GLN A 336 24.64 -34.68 35.70
CA GLN A 336 24.05 -33.57 36.41
C GLN A 336 23.07 -34.24 37.38
N GLN A 337 23.59 -34.60 38.55
CA GLN A 337 22.89 -35.19 39.67
C GLN A 337 21.89 -34.17 40.22
N GLU A 338 20.87 -33.82 39.43
CA GLU A 338 19.64 -33.34 40.02
C GLU A 338 18.87 -34.57 40.48
N ASN A 339 19.23 -35.01 41.69
CA ASN A 339 18.43 -35.88 42.53
C ASN A 339 17.11 -35.19 42.94
N SER A 340 16.53 -34.35 42.09
CA SER A 340 15.37 -33.54 42.42
C SER A 340 14.25 -33.65 41.38
N ILE A 341 13.03 -33.62 41.88
CA ILE A 341 11.79 -33.56 41.10
C ILE A 341 11.03 -32.31 41.52
N LYS A 342 10.88 -31.36 40.59
CA LYS A 342 10.04 -30.19 40.81
C LYS A 342 8.59 -30.54 40.47
N TRP A 343 7.69 -30.41 41.44
CA TRP A 343 6.29 -30.78 41.26
C TRP A 343 5.33 -29.69 41.71
N GLY A 344 4.10 -29.75 41.22
CA GLY A 344 3.07 -28.77 41.59
C GLY A 344 1.67 -29.13 41.15
N HIS A 345 0.74 -28.24 41.49
CA HIS A 345 -0.67 -28.30 41.13
C HIS A 345 -1.14 -26.93 40.62
N TRP A 346 -2.08 -26.95 39.68
CA TRP A 346 -2.76 -25.76 39.20
C TRP A 346 -4.23 -26.05 38.84
N ASN A 347 -5.18 -25.37 39.50
CA ASN A 347 -6.54 -25.23 38.97
C ASN A 347 -6.51 -24.27 37.76
N VAL A 348 -6.86 -24.76 36.57
CA VAL A 348 -6.77 -24.02 35.30
C VAL A 348 -8.13 -23.50 34.80
N LEU A 349 -9.15 -23.40 35.64
CA LEU A 349 -10.48 -22.83 35.39
C LEU A 349 -11.12 -23.20 34.03
N ASN A 350 -12.05 -24.16 34.02
CA ASN A 350 -12.80 -24.59 32.83
C ASN A 350 -11.93 -24.78 31.57
N PHE A 351 -10.82 -25.51 31.69
CA PHE A 351 -9.84 -25.67 30.61
C PHE A 351 -10.29 -26.69 29.56
N THR A 352 -10.50 -26.21 28.34
CA THR A 352 -10.93 -27.00 27.17
C THR A 352 -9.85 -27.13 26.10
N GLY A 353 -8.91 -26.18 26.04
CA GLY A 353 -7.97 -26.04 24.92
C GLY A 353 -8.64 -25.83 23.56
N ASP A 354 -9.88 -25.31 23.54
CA ASP A 354 -10.59 -24.92 22.34
C ASP A 354 -9.90 -23.71 21.69
N ASP A 355 -9.39 -23.85 20.47
CA ASP A 355 -8.62 -22.80 19.80
C ASP A 355 -9.44 -21.54 19.55
N SER A 356 -10.76 -21.67 19.42
CA SER A 356 -11.66 -20.53 19.19
C SER A 356 -11.85 -19.63 20.42
N LYS A 357 -11.55 -20.15 21.63
CA LYS A 357 -11.83 -19.47 22.90
C LYS A 357 -10.65 -19.38 23.86
N GLN A 358 -9.71 -20.32 23.77
CA GLN A 358 -8.66 -20.57 24.75
C GLN A 358 -7.29 -20.84 24.12
N ALA A 359 -7.08 -20.53 22.82
CA ALA A 359 -5.76 -20.67 22.19
C ALA A 359 -4.67 -19.92 22.98
N ASP A 360 -4.90 -18.64 23.29
CA ASP A 360 -3.92 -17.84 24.02
C ASP A 360 -3.73 -18.31 25.46
N LYS A 361 -4.81 -18.69 26.14
CA LYS A 361 -4.74 -19.29 27.49
C LYS A 361 -3.88 -20.55 27.48
N THR A 362 -4.06 -21.43 26.50
CA THR A 362 -3.29 -22.67 26.36
C THR A 362 -1.81 -22.38 26.21
N LYS A 363 -1.45 -21.41 25.35
CA LYS A 363 -0.06 -20.94 25.20
C LYS A 363 0.50 -20.36 26.49
N ARG A 364 -0.24 -19.48 27.18
CA ARG A 364 0.22 -18.87 28.45
C ARG A 364 0.47 -19.91 29.53
N ILE A 365 -0.42 -20.88 29.69
CA ILE A 365 -0.24 -21.99 30.64
C ILE A 365 1.02 -22.80 30.29
N ALA A 366 1.20 -23.16 29.01
CA ALA A 366 2.39 -23.89 28.56
C ALA A 366 3.69 -23.09 28.77
N LEU A 367 3.70 -21.78 28.49
CA LEU A 367 4.86 -20.90 28.72
C LEU A 367 5.20 -20.77 30.20
N LEU A 368 4.21 -20.64 31.08
CA LEU A 368 4.44 -20.57 32.52
C LEU A 368 4.95 -21.91 33.08
N ALA A 369 4.36 -23.03 32.65
CA ALA A 369 4.84 -24.37 33.02
C ALA A 369 6.28 -24.63 32.53
N PHE A 370 6.60 -24.18 31.31
CA PHE A 370 7.94 -24.22 30.73
C PHE A 370 8.94 -23.39 31.55
N LEU A 371 8.57 -22.15 31.86
CA LEU A 371 9.39 -21.21 32.62
C LEU A 371 9.72 -21.75 34.03
N GLU A 372 8.71 -22.35 34.68
CA GLU A 372 8.84 -22.91 36.03
C GLU A 372 9.66 -24.21 36.04
N LYS A 373 9.75 -24.91 34.89
CA LYS A 373 10.44 -26.19 34.70
C LYS A 373 9.89 -27.30 35.59
N PHE A 374 8.56 -27.45 35.67
CA PHE A 374 7.97 -28.59 36.35
C PHE A 374 8.46 -29.91 35.75
N ASP A 375 8.66 -30.90 36.62
CA ASP A 375 8.88 -32.29 36.27
C ASP A 375 7.59 -33.12 36.43
N VAL A 376 6.70 -32.73 37.34
CA VAL A 376 5.33 -33.27 37.49
C VAL A 376 4.37 -32.11 37.79
N LEU A 377 3.33 -31.93 36.99
CA LEU A 377 2.32 -30.88 37.19
C LEU A 377 0.93 -31.49 37.09
N GLY A 378 0.16 -31.42 38.17
CA GLY A 378 -1.25 -31.77 38.19
C GLY A 378 -2.14 -30.60 37.79
N LEU A 379 -3.09 -30.83 36.89
CA LEU A 379 -4.09 -29.85 36.46
C LEU A 379 -5.49 -30.32 36.84
N THR A 380 -6.26 -29.40 37.42
CA THR A 380 -7.69 -29.59 37.73
C THR A 380 -8.56 -28.59 36.97
N GLU A 381 -9.89 -28.80 36.96
CA GLU A 381 -10.82 -28.10 36.06
C GLU A 381 -10.52 -28.30 34.57
N VAL A 382 -10.08 -29.50 34.20
CA VAL A 382 -9.90 -29.89 32.80
C VAL A 382 -11.24 -30.41 32.27
N ASP A 383 -11.84 -29.71 31.31
CA ASP A 383 -13.11 -30.09 30.69
C ASP A 383 -12.90 -31.08 29.52
N ARG A 384 -11.76 -30.99 28.82
CA ARG A 384 -11.43 -31.80 27.63
C ARG A 384 -9.98 -32.27 27.64
N SER A 385 -9.78 -33.58 27.44
CA SER A 385 -8.45 -34.20 27.39
C SER A 385 -7.59 -33.72 26.22
N GLU A 386 -8.20 -33.38 25.09
CA GLU A 386 -7.56 -32.88 23.87
C GLU A 386 -6.87 -31.55 24.11
N GLY A 387 -7.41 -30.72 25.01
CA GLY A 387 -6.75 -29.47 25.41
C GLY A 387 -5.43 -29.71 26.12
N VAL A 388 -5.31 -30.80 26.90
CA VAL A 388 -4.07 -31.18 27.58
C VAL A 388 -3.01 -31.63 26.57
N GLN A 389 -3.40 -32.41 25.55
CA GLN A 389 -2.49 -32.78 24.46
C GLN A 389 -1.88 -31.54 23.81
N LYS A 390 -2.71 -30.56 23.43
CA LYS A 390 -2.24 -29.30 22.84
C LYS A 390 -1.28 -28.52 23.75
N LEU A 391 -1.58 -28.47 25.05
CA LEU A 391 -0.72 -27.83 26.04
C LEU A 391 0.65 -28.52 26.08
N VAL A 392 0.68 -29.86 26.12
CA VAL A 392 1.94 -30.64 26.13
C VAL A 392 2.71 -30.49 24.82
N ASP A 393 2.03 -30.44 23.68
CA ASP A 393 2.66 -30.19 22.38
C ASP A 393 3.35 -28.84 22.36
N LEU A 394 2.70 -27.78 22.86
CA LEU A 394 3.30 -26.45 23.00
C LEU A 394 4.47 -26.45 23.98
N LEU A 395 4.36 -27.16 25.12
CA LEU A 395 5.42 -27.26 26.11
C LEU A 395 6.68 -27.93 25.54
N ASN A 396 6.50 -28.98 24.74
CA ASN A 396 7.58 -29.65 24.01
C ASN A 396 8.18 -28.76 22.91
N LEU A 397 7.33 -28.03 22.17
CA LEU A 397 7.76 -27.06 21.16
C LEU A 397 8.66 -25.96 21.77
N TYR A 398 8.24 -25.34 22.87
CA TYR A 398 9.00 -24.25 23.51
C TYR A 398 10.34 -24.70 24.09
N GLY A 399 10.42 -25.95 24.55
CA GLY A 399 11.67 -26.52 25.03
C GLY A 399 12.57 -27.09 23.94
N ALA A 400 12.17 -27.02 22.66
CA ALA A 400 12.83 -27.70 21.54
C ALA A 400 13.17 -29.17 21.88
N SER A 401 12.26 -29.84 22.59
CA SER A 401 12.51 -31.16 23.17
C SER A 401 11.23 -32.00 23.13
N ASN A 402 11.37 -33.31 23.16
CA ASN A 402 10.26 -34.22 23.39
C ASN A 402 10.31 -34.69 24.85
N LYS A 403 10.37 -33.75 25.80
CA LYS A 403 10.62 -34.00 27.24
C LYS A 403 9.35 -34.34 28.02
N TYR A 404 8.21 -33.80 27.60
CA TYR A 404 6.96 -33.88 28.34
C TYR A 404 5.98 -34.88 27.73
N SER A 405 5.24 -35.54 28.60
CA SER A 405 4.13 -36.44 28.30
C SER A 405 3.04 -36.21 29.36
N PHE A 406 1.89 -36.87 29.22
CA PHE A 406 0.80 -36.70 30.17
C PHE A 406 -0.06 -37.96 30.30
N VAL A 407 -0.85 -37.98 31.37
CA VAL A 407 -1.94 -38.93 31.63
C VAL A 407 -3.16 -38.14 32.10
N VAL A 408 -4.35 -38.57 31.68
CA VAL A 408 -5.62 -37.90 32.01
C VAL A 408 -6.59 -38.91 32.58
N SER A 409 -7.28 -38.55 33.64
CA SER A 409 -8.37 -39.36 34.19
C SER A 409 -9.55 -39.45 33.21
N GLN A 410 -10.48 -40.36 33.47
CA GLN A 410 -11.82 -40.24 32.90
C GLN A 410 -12.49 -38.95 33.41
N LYS A 411 -13.46 -38.42 32.65
CA LYS A 411 -14.28 -37.28 33.08
C LYS A 411 -15.34 -37.77 34.05
N LEU A 412 -15.09 -37.64 35.35
CA LEU A 412 -15.90 -38.27 36.39
C LEU A 412 -16.50 -37.25 37.35
N LYS A 413 -17.59 -37.68 37.98
CA LYS A 413 -18.25 -36.99 39.10
C LYS A 413 -18.85 -38.02 40.06
N GLY A 414 -19.17 -37.60 41.28
CA GLY A 414 -20.06 -38.38 42.14
C GLY A 414 -21.48 -38.47 41.56
N ASP A 415 -22.22 -39.52 41.92
CA ASP A 415 -23.54 -39.83 41.34
C ASP A 415 -24.57 -38.75 41.68
N LYS A 416 -24.51 -38.22 42.90
CA LYS A 416 -25.41 -37.16 43.40
C LYS A 416 -25.15 -35.78 42.78
N PHE A 417 -24.03 -35.60 42.08
CA PHE A 417 -23.65 -34.32 41.49
C PHE A 417 -24.16 -34.19 40.06
N LYS A 418 -24.35 -32.96 39.58
CA LYS A 418 -24.89 -32.70 38.23
C LYS A 418 -23.88 -33.08 37.15
N ALA A 419 -24.35 -33.51 35.98
CA ALA A 419 -23.48 -33.94 34.87
C ALA A 419 -22.40 -32.91 34.49
N ASN A 420 -22.72 -31.61 34.56
CA ASN A 420 -21.79 -30.52 34.25
C ASN A 420 -20.75 -30.23 35.34
N SER A 421 -20.73 -30.99 36.45
CA SER A 421 -19.68 -30.92 37.48
C SER A 421 -18.57 -31.95 37.27
N ALA A 422 -18.71 -32.81 36.26
CA ALA A 422 -17.71 -33.80 35.91
C ALA A 422 -16.51 -33.14 35.23
N GLU A 423 -15.32 -33.48 35.70
CA GLU A 423 -14.06 -32.92 35.24
C GLU A 423 -13.04 -34.05 35.05
N HIS A 424 -12.07 -33.78 34.18
CA HIS A 424 -10.83 -34.53 34.14
C HIS A 424 -9.83 -33.95 35.15
N VAL A 425 -8.94 -34.81 35.62
CA VAL A 425 -7.67 -34.44 36.23
C VAL A 425 -6.57 -34.89 35.29
N ALA A 426 -5.62 -33.99 34.99
CA ALA A 426 -4.49 -34.30 34.13
C ALA A 426 -3.18 -34.21 34.90
N ILE A 427 -2.22 -35.07 34.57
CA ILE A 427 -0.87 -35.02 35.12
C ILE A 427 0.11 -34.97 33.97
N ILE A 428 0.79 -33.82 33.84
CA ILE A 428 1.87 -33.61 32.88
C ILE A 428 3.17 -33.98 33.58
N TYR A 429 4.05 -34.72 32.91
CA TYR A 429 5.31 -35.16 33.49
C TYR A 429 6.47 -35.13 32.49
N ASN A 430 7.66 -34.89 33.02
CA ASN A 430 8.93 -35.00 32.33
C ASN A 430 9.33 -36.48 32.21
N LYS A 431 9.12 -37.07 31.03
CA LYS A 431 9.40 -38.49 30.78
C LYS A 431 10.88 -38.86 30.83
N LEU A 432 11.78 -37.86 30.81
CA LEU A 432 13.21 -38.10 31.02
C LEU A 432 13.54 -38.34 32.50
N LYS A 433 12.79 -37.73 33.44
CA LYS A 433 13.02 -37.91 34.88
C LYS A 433 12.12 -38.99 35.51
N VAL A 434 10.87 -39.11 35.09
CA VAL A 434 9.92 -40.05 35.69
C VAL A 434 9.15 -40.83 34.64
N THR A 435 8.76 -42.06 34.97
CA THR A 435 7.93 -42.91 34.11
C THR A 435 6.73 -43.43 34.90
N PRO A 436 5.49 -43.28 34.38
CA PRO A 436 4.32 -43.89 34.99
C PRO A 436 4.47 -45.42 35.07
N VAL A 437 4.09 -45.99 36.19
CA VAL A 437 4.07 -47.44 36.40
C VAL A 437 2.71 -47.88 36.94
N PRO A 438 2.26 -49.11 36.65
CA PRO A 438 0.99 -49.61 37.17
C PRO A 438 0.98 -49.64 38.70
N PHE A 439 -0.15 -49.29 39.30
CA PHE A 439 -0.48 -49.69 40.67
C PHE A 439 -0.59 -51.22 40.78
N ASP A 440 -0.69 -51.74 42.01
CA ASP A 440 -0.80 -53.18 42.25
C ASP A 440 -2.14 -53.76 41.73
N ASN A 441 -3.11 -52.87 41.44
CA ASN A 441 -4.35 -53.21 40.72
C ASN A 441 -4.18 -53.29 39.19
N GLY A 442 -2.96 -53.10 38.66
CA GLY A 442 -2.64 -53.18 37.23
C GLY A 442 -2.88 -51.91 36.42
N ASN A 443 -3.49 -50.87 36.98
CA ASN A 443 -3.82 -49.65 36.24
C ASN A 443 -2.68 -48.62 36.26
N ILE A 444 -2.42 -47.99 35.10
CA ILE A 444 -1.62 -46.76 35.02
C ILE A 444 -2.57 -45.58 35.28
N GLY A 445 -2.56 -45.10 36.51
CA GLY A 445 -3.48 -44.08 36.98
C GLY A 445 -4.80 -44.66 37.50
N TYR A 446 -5.36 -44.05 38.54
CA TYR A 446 -6.58 -44.53 39.18
C TYR A 446 -7.39 -43.36 39.78
N SER A 447 -8.70 -43.35 39.57
CA SER A 447 -9.63 -42.40 40.18
C SER A 447 -10.32 -43.06 41.38
N TYR A 448 -10.28 -42.43 42.55
CA TYR A 448 -10.93 -42.93 43.76
C TYR A 448 -12.44 -42.68 43.72
N THR A 449 -13.20 -43.69 43.28
CA THR A 449 -14.67 -43.62 43.13
C THR A 449 -15.45 -44.29 44.27
N GLN A 450 -14.76 -44.69 45.34
CA GLN A 450 -15.41 -45.39 46.45
C GLN A 450 -16.31 -44.45 47.25
N THR A 451 -17.42 -45.00 47.75
CA THR A 451 -18.32 -44.30 48.66
C THR A 451 -17.81 -44.36 50.09
N PHE A 452 -18.21 -43.41 50.93
CA PHE A 452 -17.87 -43.36 52.35
C PHE A 452 -19.04 -42.82 53.18
N ALA A 453 -19.03 -43.07 54.49
CA ALA A 453 -19.97 -42.44 55.41
C ALA A 453 -19.45 -41.06 55.83
N ASP A 454 -20.28 -40.03 55.78
CA ASP A 454 -19.93 -38.68 56.26
C ASP A 454 -20.57 -38.34 57.62
N ASP A 455 -20.16 -37.20 58.18
CA ASP A 455 -20.63 -36.70 59.47
C ASP A 455 -22.07 -36.12 59.41
N PHE A 456 -22.67 -36.06 58.22
CA PHE A 456 -23.96 -35.44 57.95
C PHE A 456 -25.05 -36.48 57.65
N GLY A 457 -24.75 -37.76 57.88
CA GLY A 457 -25.71 -38.87 57.75
C GLY A 457 -25.76 -39.49 56.35
N ASP A 458 -24.90 -39.10 55.42
CA ASP A 458 -24.79 -39.75 54.12
C ASP A 458 -23.87 -40.98 54.22
N SER A 459 -24.46 -42.18 54.23
CA SER A 459 -23.72 -43.45 54.28
C SER A 459 -23.07 -43.84 52.94
N ALA A 460 -23.41 -43.13 51.86
CA ALA A 460 -22.88 -43.34 50.51
C ALA A 460 -22.40 -42.02 49.91
N ALA A 461 -21.72 -41.20 50.73
CA ALA A 461 -21.07 -39.98 50.28
C ALA A 461 -19.99 -40.29 49.25
N GLN A 462 -19.81 -39.36 48.32
CA GLN A 462 -18.81 -39.42 47.27
C GLN A 462 -18.15 -38.05 47.14
N TYR A 463 -16.94 -38.05 46.59
CA TYR A 463 -16.34 -36.82 46.08
C TYR A 463 -17.15 -36.28 44.91
N ALA A 464 -17.30 -34.96 44.84
CA ALA A 464 -17.85 -34.24 43.70
C ALA A 464 -17.12 -34.62 42.42
N ARG A 465 -15.79 -34.64 42.50
CA ARG A 465 -14.87 -35.12 41.47
C ARG A 465 -13.85 -36.09 42.11
N PRO A 466 -13.87 -37.38 41.74
CA PRO A 466 -12.93 -38.37 42.26
C PRO A 466 -11.46 -37.95 42.18
N PRO A 467 -10.69 -37.98 43.29
CA PRO A 467 -9.24 -37.78 43.26
C PRO A 467 -8.56 -38.76 42.30
N TYR A 468 -7.61 -38.27 41.50
CA TYR A 468 -6.88 -39.07 40.52
C TYR A 468 -5.41 -39.19 40.90
N GLY A 469 -4.92 -40.42 41.03
CA GLY A 469 -3.55 -40.71 41.41
C GLY A 469 -2.78 -41.46 40.35
N VAL A 470 -1.48 -41.19 40.21
CA VAL A 470 -0.57 -41.91 39.31
C VAL A 470 0.73 -42.21 40.02
N LYS A 471 1.17 -43.47 39.93
CA LYS A 471 2.46 -43.95 40.44
C LYS A 471 3.54 -43.76 39.40
N PHE A 472 4.67 -43.21 39.82
CA PHE A 472 5.85 -43.00 38.98
C PHE A 472 7.06 -43.71 39.58
N LYS A 473 7.92 -44.25 38.72
CA LYS A 473 9.32 -44.55 39.07
C LYS A 473 10.20 -43.38 38.70
N TYR A 474 11.22 -43.09 39.51
CA TYR A 474 12.27 -42.15 39.16
C TYR A 474 13.28 -42.84 38.24
N ASN A 475 13.53 -42.29 37.05
CA ASN A 475 14.28 -43.01 36.02
C ASN A 475 15.74 -43.26 36.41
N LEU A 476 16.36 -42.36 37.17
CA LEU A 476 17.75 -42.52 37.64
C LEU A 476 17.89 -43.52 38.80
N LYS A 477 16.85 -43.69 39.62
CA LYS A 477 16.77 -44.69 40.69
C LYS A 477 15.41 -45.40 40.63
N PRO A 478 15.21 -46.38 39.73
CA PRO A 478 13.90 -46.99 39.46
C PRO A 478 13.22 -47.68 40.66
N GLU A 479 13.99 -48.03 41.68
CA GLU A 479 13.51 -48.51 42.98
C GLU A 479 12.82 -47.42 43.81
N LYS A 480 13.19 -46.15 43.59
CA LYS A 480 12.54 -44.99 44.19
C LYS A 480 11.30 -44.62 43.37
N LYS A 481 10.15 -44.74 44.03
CA LYS A 481 8.84 -44.51 43.44
C LYS A 481 8.05 -43.49 44.26
N MET A 482 7.14 -42.82 43.58
CA MET A 482 6.34 -41.72 44.12
C MET A 482 4.92 -41.81 43.54
N THR A 483 3.92 -41.57 44.35
CA THR A 483 2.52 -41.49 43.91
C THR A 483 2.04 -40.06 44.06
N PHE A 484 1.59 -39.47 42.96
CA PHE A 484 1.00 -38.14 42.95
C PHE A 484 -0.51 -38.26 42.80
N VAL A 485 -1.26 -37.61 43.70
CA VAL A 485 -2.72 -37.59 43.74
C VAL A 485 -3.18 -36.15 43.60
N PHE A 486 -4.05 -35.88 42.62
CA PHE A 486 -4.61 -34.55 42.41
C PHE A 486 -6.14 -34.58 42.47
N ALA A 487 -6.73 -33.54 43.05
CA ALA A 487 -8.17 -33.44 43.23
C ALA A 487 -8.67 -31.98 43.17
N HIS A 488 -9.92 -31.83 42.77
CA HIS A 488 -10.67 -30.58 42.90
C HIS A 488 -11.93 -30.87 43.71
N PHE A 489 -11.95 -30.42 44.96
CA PHE A 489 -13.06 -30.65 45.86
C PHE A 489 -14.28 -29.84 45.50
N ASP A 490 -15.42 -30.12 46.12
CA ASP A 490 -16.64 -29.36 45.92
C ASP A 490 -16.42 -27.84 46.09
N GLY A 491 -17.13 -27.06 45.27
CA GLY A 491 -16.98 -25.60 45.25
C GLY A 491 -17.43 -24.97 46.58
N PRO A 492 -16.89 -23.81 46.95
CA PRO A 492 -16.90 -23.32 48.32
C PRO A 492 -18.30 -22.88 48.78
N GLY A 493 -18.67 -23.24 50.00
CA GLY A 493 -19.88 -22.80 50.68
C GLY A 493 -21.15 -23.57 50.29
N VAL A 494 -22.26 -23.18 50.90
CA VAL A 494 -23.47 -24.00 50.98
C VAL A 494 -24.33 -23.95 49.70
N LYS A 495 -24.46 -25.07 49.01
CA LYS A 495 -25.44 -25.28 47.91
C LYS A 495 -26.75 -25.85 48.45
N LYS A 496 -27.66 -24.97 48.89
CA LYS A 496 -28.99 -25.36 49.40
C LYS A 496 -29.78 -26.28 48.44
N SER A 497 -29.64 -26.07 47.14
CA SER A 497 -30.31 -26.89 46.11
C SER A 497 -29.77 -28.32 45.99
N ALA A 498 -28.62 -28.60 46.59
CA ALA A 498 -28.00 -29.93 46.63
C ALA A 498 -28.12 -30.60 48.01
N GLY A 499 -28.89 -30.00 48.94
CA GLY A 499 -29.02 -30.51 50.31
C GLY A 499 -27.78 -30.28 51.18
N GLU A 500 -26.90 -29.38 50.78
CA GLU A 500 -25.69 -29.08 51.52
C GLU A 500 -25.98 -28.22 52.76
N GLU A 501 -25.24 -28.44 53.84
CA GLU A 501 -25.37 -27.74 55.11
C GLU A 501 -24.13 -26.89 55.42
N SER A 502 -24.27 -25.91 56.31
CA SER A 502 -23.13 -25.11 56.79
C SER A 502 -22.44 -25.81 57.96
N TYR A 503 -21.13 -26.02 57.88
CA TYR A 503 -20.32 -26.54 58.96
C TYR A 503 -19.14 -25.63 59.26
N LYS A 504 -19.16 -24.96 60.42
CA LYS A 504 -18.07 -24.07 60.90
C LYS A 504 -17.62 -23.00 59.88
N GLY A 505 -18.51 -22.56 59.00
CA GLY A 505 -18.26 -21.54 57.96
C GLY A 505 -17.84 -22.10 56.59
N MET A 506 -17.83 -23.42 56.44
CA MET A 506 -17.67 -24.17 55.18
C MET A 506 -19.01 -24.81 54.80
N GLY A 507 -19.19 -25.17 53.53
CA GLY A 507 -20.18 -26.15 53.12
C GLY A 507 -19.80 -27.56 53.59
N SER A 508 -20.81 -28.42 53.73
CA SER A 508 -20.62 -29.79 54.21
C SER A 508 -19.90 -30.67 53.18
N PHE A 509 -19.96 -30.34 51.89
CA PHE A 509 -19.34 -31.15 50.84
C PHE A 509 -17.83 -30.91 50.73
N GLU A 510 -17.34 -29.66 50.71
CA GLU A 510 -15.88 -29.45 50.72
C GLU A 510 -15.25 -29.92 52.04
N TYR A 511 -16.00 -29.82 53.15
CA TYR A 511 -15.55 -30.31 54.45
C TYR A 511 -15.43 -31.84 54.49
N ARG A 512 -16.45 -32.59 54.07
CA ARG A 512 -16.40 -34.06 54.10
C ARG A 512 -15.32 -34.62 53.17
N GLU A 513 -15.12 -34.00 52.02
CA GLU A 513 -14.06 -34.37 51.07
C GLU A 513 -12.67 -34.12 51.65
N SER A 514 -12.50 -33.02 52.38
CA SER A 514 -11.26 -32.73 53.11
C SER A 514 -10.98 -33.70 54.24
N LYS A 515 -12.01 -34.06 55.02
CA LYS A 515 -11.89 -35.03 56.10
C LYS A 515 -11.55 -36.43 55.57
N GLN A 516 -12.17 -36.82 54.45
CA GLN A 516 -11.97 -38.13 53.82
C GLN A 516 -10.61 -38.26 53.13
N LEU A 517 -9.91 -37.15 52.84
CA LEU A 517 -8.66 -37.16 52.08
C LEU A 517 -7.61 -38.12 52.68
N VAL A 518 -7.52 -38.20 54.01
CA VAL A 518 -6.57 -39.13 54.67
C VAL A 518 -6.78 -40.58 54.24
N ASN A 519 -8.04 -41.01 54.12
CA ASN A 519 -8.38 -42.37 53.73
C ASN A 519 -8.14 -42.60 52.23
N VAL A 520 -8.32 -41.57 51.41
CA VAL A 520 -7.98 -41.62 49.98
C VAL A 520 -6.48 -41.81 49.79
N LEU A 521 -5.66 -41.01 50.49
CA LEU A 521 -4.21 -41.12 50.38
C LEU A 521 -3.70 -42.43 50.97
N ASP A 522 -4.26 -42.89 52.09
CA ASP A 522 -3.97 -44.21 52.67
C ASP A 522 -4.39 -45.35 51.72
N TYR A 523 -5.48 -45.19 50.95
CA TYR A 523 -5.85 -46.14 49.90
C TYR A 523 -4.82 -46.17 48.77
N PHE A 524 -4.39 -45.02 48.26
CA PHE A 524 -3.35 -44.97 47.21
C PHE A 524 -2.04 -45.61 47.68
N ASP A 525 -1.63 -45.36 48.93
CA ASP A 525 -0.48 -46.01 49.58
C ASP A 525 -0.66 -47.53 49.67
N SER A 526 -1.88 -48.01 49.95
CA SER A 526 -2.15 -49.45 50.01
C SER A 526 -2.04 -50.18 48.66
N ILE A 527 -2.16 -49.45 47.54
CA ILE A 527 -2.11 -50.01 46.17
C ILE A 527 -0.84 -49.60 45.41
N ASP A 528 0.06 -48.83 46.01
CA ASP A 528 1.29 -48.37 45.35
C ASP A 528 2.51 -49.26 45.62
N GLY A 529 2.38 -50.23 46.52
CA GLY A 529 3.31 -51.33 46.77
C GLY A 529 4.15 -51.13 48.03
N ILE A 530 5.34 -51.73 48.08
CA ILE A 530 6.28 -51.55 49.20
C ILE A 530 7.02 -50.20 49.02
N GLN A 531 6.33 -49.10 49.31
CA GLN A 531 6.85 -47.73 49.32
C GLN A 531 5.92 -46.83 50.17
N SER A 532 6.37 -45.64 50.55
CA SER A 532 5.57 -44.74 51.42
C SER A 532 5.66 -43.27 50.98
N ASN A 533 5.65 -43.02 49.67
CA ASN A 533 5.89 -41.71 49.07
C ASN A 533 4.65 -41.21 48.34
N ILE A 534 3.75 -40.57 49.09
CA ILE A 534 2.48 -40.01 48.62
C ILE A 534 2.56 -38.48 48.62
N TYR A 535 2.16 -37.89 47.50
CA TYR A 535 2.12 -36.45 47.27
C TYR A 535 0.72 -36.07 46.81
N PHE A 536 0.09 -35.15 47.53
CA PHE A 536 -1.21 -34.60 47.18
C PHE A 536 -1.07 -33.12 46.79
N GLY A 537 -1.77 -32.71 45.74
CA GLY A 537 -2.01 -31.31 45.41
C GLY A 537 -3.43 -31.12 44.91
N GLY A 538 -4.11 -30.04 45.28
CA GLY A 538 -5.47 -29.83 44.79
C GLY A 538 -6.12 -28.55 45.24
N ASP A 539 -7.10 -28.11 44.48
CA ASP A 539 -8.04 -27.07 44.90
C ASP A 539 -9.05 -27.71 45.87
N THR A 540 -8.89 -27.40 47.15
CA THR A 540 -9.71 -27.98 48.22
C THR A 540 -10.89 -27.12 48.60
N ASN A 541 -10.97 -25.89 48.08
CA ASN A 541 -11.97 -24.89 48.46
C ASN A 541 -12.05 -24.57 49.98
N ILE A 542 -11.05 -24.99 50.76
CA ILE A 542 -11.01 -24.72 52.21
C ILE A 542 -10.51 -23.29 52.46
N LYS A 543 -11.42 -22.50 53.04
CA LYS A 543 -11.19 -21.08 53.36
C LYS A 543 -10.07 -20.90 54.40
N LEU A 544 -9.50 -19.69 54.38
CA LEU A 544 -8.51 -19.25 55.36
C LEU A 544 -9.03 -19.44 56.80
N GLY A 545 -8.18 -19.98 57.66
CA GLY A 545 -8.45 -20.23 59.08
C GLY A 545 -9.28 -21.49 59.33
N LYS A 546 -9.50 -22.33 58.30
CA LYS A 546 -10.29 -23.56 58.40
C LYS A 546 -9.50 -24.83 58.12
N GLN A 547 -8.25 -24.73 57.67
CA GLN A 547 -7.42 -25.89 57.31
C GLN A 547 -7.27 -26.88 58.47
N SER A 548 -6.99 -26.40 59.69
CA SER A 548 -6.81 -27.26 60.87
C SER A 548 -8.06 -28.06 61.24
N THR A 549 -9.25 -27.53 60.91
CA THR A 549 -10.53 -28.19 61.16
C THR A 549 -10.86 -29.18 60.04
N ALA A 550 -10.69 -28.77 58.78
CA ALA A 550 -11.02 -29.58 57.61
C ALA A 550 -10.09 -30.80 57.47
N PHE A 551 -8.81 -30.62 57.76
CA PHE A 551 -7.77 -31.64 57.62
C PHE A 551 -7.28 -32.18 58.97
N ALA A 552 -8.12 -32.12 60.01
CA ALA A 552 -7.74 -32.61 61.35
C ALA A 552 -7.26 -34.08 61.32
N ALA A 553 -7.86 -34.91 60.46
CA ALA A 553 -7.50 -36.32 60.31
C ALA A 553 -6.14 -36.56 59.59
N MET A 554 -5.63 -35.54 58.89
CA MET A 554 -4.30 -35.59 58.25
C MET A 554 -3.16 -35.40 59.26
N LYS A 555 -3.45 -34.80 60.43
CA LYS A 555 -2.45 -34.46 61.44
C LYS A 555 -1.65 -35.69 61.86
N ASN A 556 -0.33 -35.55 61.95
CA ASN A 556 0.65 -36.59 62.27
C ASN A 556 0.83 -37.70 61.21
N LYS A 557 0.01 -37.75 60.15
CA LYS A 557 0.15 -38.71 59.04
C LYS A 557 0.75 -38.07 57.79
N TYR A 558 0.30 -36.87 57.46
CA TYR A 558 0.73 -36.11 56.30
C TYR A 558 1.15 -34.70 56.72
N ILE A 559 2.19 -34.18 56.07
CA ILE A 559 2.73 -32.84 56.30
C ILE A 559 2.09 -31.89 55.29
N SER A 560 1.52 -30.78 55.77
CA SER A 560 1.09 -29.68 54.91
C SER A 560 2.29 -28.86 54.46
N LEU A 561 2.47 -28.64 53.15
CA LEU A 561 3.58 -27.84 52.63
C LEU A 561 3.33 -26.32 52.75
N PHE A 562 2.06 -25.92 52.91
CA PHE A 562 1.67 -24.54 53.10
C PHE A 562 0.89 -24.36 54.41
N GLU A 563 1.23 -23.30 55.12
CA GLU A 563 0.49 -22.83 56.29
C GLU A 563 -0.82 -22.15 55.87
N ASP A 564 -1.83 -22.19 56.74
CA ASP A 564 -3.13 -21.55 56.52
C ASP A 564 -3.06 -20.05 56.90
N LYS A 565 -2.46 -19.25 56.02
CA LYS A 565 -2.22 -17.81 56.23
C LYS A 565 -2.51 -16.97 54.98
N GLU A 566 -2.66 -15.67 55.18
CA GLU A 566 -3.01 -14.68 54.15
C GLU A 566 -2.02 -14.66 52.98
N GLU A 567 -0.73 -14.82 53.24
CA GLU A 567 0.34 -14.80 52.23
C GLU A 567 0.28 -16.03 51.31
N ASN A 568 -0.42 -17.09 51.74
CA ASN A 568 -0.56 -18.34 51.02
C ASN A 568 -1.88 -18.43 50.23
N LYS A 569 -2.53 -17.29 49.95
CA LYS A 569 -3.71 -17.25 49.08
C LYS A 569 -3.34 -17.66 47.65
N THR A 570 -4.21 -18.43 47.03
CA THR A 570 -3.98 -19.04 45.71
C THR A 570 -5.09 -18.73 44.70
N SER A 571 -6.27 -18.32 45.18
CA SER A 571 -7.40 -17.92 44.34
C SER A 571 -7.57 -16.41 44.22
N LEU A 572 -8.23 -15.97 43.16
CA LEU A 572 -8.45 -14.57 42.79
C LEU A 572 -9.93 -14.20 42.95
N GLY A 573 -10.18 -13.05 43.57
CA GLY A 573 -11.48 -12.40 43.59
C GLY A 573 -11.74 -11.59 42.32
N ARG A 574 -13.00 -11.20 42.10
CA ARG A 574 -13.44 -10.45 40.92
C ARG A 574 -12.84 -9.03 40.79
N GLU A 575 -12.24 -8.51 41.85
CA GLU A 575 -11.71 -7.15 41.96
C GLU A 575 -10.17 -7.07 41.92
N LYS A 576 -9.48 -8.03 41.28
CA LYS A 576 -8.00 -8.10 41.24
C LYS A 576 -7.34 -8.21 42.63
N LEU A 577 -8.03 -8.85 43.58
CA LEU A 577 -7.50 -9.13 44.92
C LEU A 577 -7.39 -10.63 45.13
N TRP A 578 -6.39 -11.07 45.88
CA TRP A 578 -6.31 -12.45 46.38
C TRP A 578 -7.52 -12.75 47.27
N SER A 579 -8.13 -13.93 47.09
CA SER A 579 -9.35 -14.30 47.80
C SER A 579 -9.08 -15.28 48.94
N GLN A 580 -8.65 -16.51 48.64
CA GLN A 580 -8.53 -17.59 49.62
C GLN A 580 -7.34 -18.52 49.31
N PRO A 581 -6.78 -19.21 50.32
CA PRO A 581 -5.72 -20.21 50.15
C PRO A 581 -6.31 -21.59 49.80
N TYR A 582 -7.08 -21.68 48.73
CA TYR A 582 -7.86 -22.89 48.43
C TYR A 582 -7.00 -24.09 48.01
N ASP A 583 -5.89 -23.85 47.33
CA ASP A 583 -5.02 -24.90 46.83
C ASP A 583 -4.08 -25.37 47.94
N LYS A 584 -4.08 -26.68 48.21
CA LYS A 584 -3.30 -27.31 49.30
C LYS A 584 -2.38 -28.38 48.74
N MET A 585 -1.23 -28.56 49.40
CA MET A 585 -0.32 -29.67 49.15
C MET A 585 0.00 -30.40 50.45
N PHE A 586 -0.15 -31.74 50.43
CA PHE A 586 0.15 -32.63 51.55
C PHE A 586 1.10 -33.73 51.12
N VAL A 587 2.03 -34.12 51.99
CA VAL A 587 3.02 -35.16 51.67
C VAL A 587 3.19 -36.17 52.81
N LYS A 588 3.43 -37.42 52.45
CA LYS A 588 4.01 -38.46 53.30
C LYS A 588 5.13 -39.08 52.49
N SER A 589 6.38 -38.88 52.89
CA SER A 589 7.52 -39.30 52.08
C SER A 589 8.78 -39.48 52.93
N GLU A 590 9.63 -40.41 52.53
CA GLU A 590 11.01 -40.52 53.05
C GLU A 590 11.95 -39.48 52.42
N PHE A 591 11.53 -38.84 51.32
CA PHE A 591 12.29 -37.82 50.62
C PHE A 591 12.09 -36.43 51.23
N THR A 592 13.13 -35.60 51.14
CA THR A 592 13.06 -34.22 51.60
C THR A 592 12.23 -33.40 50.62
N ASN A 593 11.30 -32.60 51.15
CA ASN A 593 10.56 -31.60 50.37
C ASN A 593 11.04 -30.22 50.78
N GLN A 594 11.39 -29.38 49.82
CA GLN A 594 11.90 -28.03 50.06
C GLN A 594 11.45 -27.06 48.96
N ASN A 595 11.83 -25.80 49.10
CA ASN A 595 11.55 -24.74 48.13
C ASN A 595 10.05 -24.68 47.77
N HIS A 596 9.18 -24.66 48.77
CA HIS A 596 7.74 -24.52 48.54
C HIS A 596 7.44 -23.11 48.02
N PHE A 597 6.67 -23.01 46.94
CA PHE A 597 6.37 -21.74 46.31
C PHE A 597 4.93 -21.63 45.85
N ILE A 598 4.45 -20.39 45.79
CA ILE A 598 3.19 -19.99 45.20
C ILE A 598 3.53 -18.94 44.15
N PHE A 599 3.12 -19.18 42.90
CA PHE A 599 3.39 -18.19 41.86
C PHE A 599 2.50 -16.96 42.04
N ASN A 600 3.11 -15.78 41.98
CA ASN A 600 2.34 -14.55 41.93
C ASN A 600 1.82 -14.35 40.50
N ILE A 601 0.58 -14.78 40.25
CA ILE A 601 -0.04 -14.73 38.92
C ILE A 601 -0.13 -13.31 38.32
N TYR A 602 -0.11 -12.26 39.14
CA TYR A 602 -0.05 -10.87 38.65
C TYR A 602 1.28 -10.52 37.98
N LYS A 603 2.35 -11.29 38.21
CA LYS A 603 3.63 -11.15 37.50
C LYS A 603 3.50 -11.33 35.99
N THR A 604 2.44 -12.00 35.51
CA THR A 604 2.12 -12.07 34.09
C THR A 604 1.87 -10.72 33.42
N LYS A 605 1.72 -9.65 34.21
CA LYS A 605 1.54 -8.26 33.74
C LYS A 605 2.57 -7.27 34.27
N THR A 606 3.42 -7.68 35.20
CA THR A 606 4.35 -6.77 35.90
C THR A 606 5.81 -7.22 35.84
N ASP A 607 6.06 -8.50 35.59
CA ASP A 607 7.41 -9.05 35.46
C ASP A 607 7.85 -9.00 34.00
N GLN A 608 8.87 -8.19 33.70
CA GLN A 608 9.33 -7.94 32.34
C GLN A 608 9.73 -9.23 31.61
N ARG A 609 10.34 -10.19 32.32
CA ARG A 609 10.75 -11.47 31.71
C ARG A 609 9.53 -12.27 31.24
N ILE A 610 8.44 -12.27 32.00
CA ILE A 610 7.20 -12.95 31.60
C ILE A 610 6.48 -12.18 30.49
N ILE A 611 6.47 -10.85 30.56
CA ILE A 611 5.88 -9.99 29.53
C ILE A 611 6.61 -10.18 28.19
N ASP A 612 7.93 -10.16 28.18
CA ASP A 612 8.75 -10.38 26.99
C ASP A 612 8.50 -11.78 26.42
N LEU A 613 8.44 -12.79 27.27
CA LEU A 613 8.11 -14.16 26.87
C LEU A 613 6.71 -14.22 26.23
N PHE A 614 5.69 -13.63 26.84
CA PHE A 614 4.35 -13.63 26.27
C PHE A 614 4.27 -12.81 24.97
N THR A 615 5.03 -11.72 24.87
CA THR A 615 5.11 -10.89 23.64
C THR A 615 5.75 -11.66 22.50
N GLN A 616 6.85 -12.37 22.76
CA GLN A 616 7.53 -13.22 21.79
C GLN A 616 6.58 -14.24 21.14
N TYR A 617 5.62 -14.77 21.90
CA TYR A 617 4.64 -15.76 21.42
C TYR A 617 3.26 -15.16 21.08
N ASN A 618 3.17 -13.83 20.98
CA ASN A 618 1.96 -13.08 20.64
C ASN A 618 0.76 -13.41 21.55
N VAL A 619 1.00 -13.50 22.86
CA VAL A 619 -0.01 -13.75 23.90
C VAL A 619 0.14 -12.80 25.10
N ALA A 620 0.81 -11.65 24.91
CA ALA A 620 0.96 -10.63 25.93
C ALA A 620 -0.40 -10.21 26.52
N LEU A 621 -0.40 -9.92 27.82
CA LEU A 621 -1.59 -9.45 28.53
C LEU A 621 -1.55 -7.93 28.66
N SER A 622 -2.67 -7.28 28.36
CA SER A 622 -2.85 -5.87 28.66
C SER A 622 -3.08 -5.65 30.16
N GLN A 623 -2.85 -4.44 30.66
CA GLN A 623 -3.13 -4.09 32.06
C GLN A 623 -4.63 -4.27 32.42
N ASN A 624 -5.51 -4.16 31.43
CA ASN A 624 -6.96 -4.25 31.59
C ASN A 624 -7.51 -5.69 31.55
N ASP A 625 -6.73 -6.66 31.07
CA ASP A 625 -7.22 -8.05 30.93
C ASP A 625 -7.64 -8.64 32.28
N LYS A 626 -8.70 -9.44 32.28
CA LYS A 626 -9.20 -10.10 33.49
C LYS A 626 -8.58 -11.49 33.59
N ILE A 627 -7.44 -11.60 34.27
CA ILE A 627 -6.65 -12.85 34.35
C ILE A 627 -7.44 -14.02 34.95
N TRP A 628 -8.39 -13.72 35.85
CA TRP A 628 -9.27 -14.67 36.52
C TRP A 628 -10.39 -15.25 35.65
N THR A 629 -10.35 -15.03 34.33
CA THR A 629 -11.39 -15.53 33.42
C THR A 629 -10.93 -16.79 32.69
N ALA A 630 -11.89 -17.66 32.39
CA ALA A 630 -11.64 -18.95 31.75
C ALA A 630 -11.01 -18.83 30.35
N SER A 631 -11.06 -17.68 29.68
CA SER A 631 -10.44 -17.45 28.37
C SER A 631 -9.05 -16.81 28.43
N VAL A 632 -8.67 -16.21 29.56
CA VAL A 632 -7.41 -15.45 29.68
C VAL A 632 -6.31 -16.27 30.31
N LEU A 633 -6.52 -16.73 31.55
CA LEU A 633 -5.55 -17.55 32.29
C LEU A 633 -6.26 -18.47 33.29
N SER A 634 -6.41 -18.07 34.55
CA SER A 634 -7.12 -18.82 35.58
C SER A 634 -7.45 -17.90 36.76
N ASP A 635 -8.51 -18.19 37.50
CA ASP A 635 -8.81 -17.57 38.80
C ASP A 635 -8.00 -18.18 39.94
N HIS A 636 -7.15 -19.16 39.67
CA HIS A 636 -6.17 -19.71 40.59
C HIS A 636 -4.75 -19.59 40.04
N THR A 637 -3.77 -19.53 40.94
CA THR A 637 -2.34 -19.65 40.60
C THR A 637 -1.83 -21.06 40.85
N TYR A 638 -0.66 -21.39 40.29
CA TYR A 638 -0.02 -22.66 40.60
C TYR A 638 0.80 -22.60 41.89
N ILE A 639 0.85 -23.74 42.57
CA ILE A 639 1.67 -24.00 43.76
C ILE A 639 2.62 -25.17 43.51
N GLY A 640 3.78 -25.17 44.15
CA GLY A 640 4.77 -26.22 43.92
C GLY A 640 5.81 -26.38 45.01
N SER A 641 6.64 -27.41 44.85
CA SER A 641 7.72 -27.79 45.74
C SER A 641 8.77 -28.62 44.98
N GLU A 642 9.96 -28.76 45.56
CA GLU A 642 10.99 -29.66 45.06
C GLU A 642 11.17 -30.84 46.01
N ILE A 643 11.19 -32.05 45.44
CA ILE A 643 11.50 -33.31 46.13
C ILE A 643 12.98 -33.57 45.93
N ILE A 644 13.73 -33.88 46.98
CA ILE A 644 15.13 -34.30 46.93
C ILE A 644 15.23 -35.79 47.28
N ILE A 645 15.67 -36.58 46.30
CA ILE A 645 15.75 -38.05 46.31
C ILE A 645 17.16 -38.48 46.72
N ASN A 646 17.32 -38.73 48.02
CA ASN A 646 18.60 -39.14 48.62
C ASN A 646 19.12 -40.47 48.09
#